data_AF-A0A669CZB6-F1
#
_entry.id   AF-A0A669CZB6-F1
#
_cell.length_a   1.000
_cell.length_b   1.000
_cell.length_c   1.000
_cell.angle_alpha   90.00
_cell.angle_beta   90.00
_cell.angle_gamma   90.00
#
_symmetry.space_group_name_H-M   'P 1'
#
loop_
_entity.id
_entity.type
_entity.pdbx_description
1 polymer ?
#
loop_
_entity_poly.entity_id
_entity_poly.type
_entity_poly.pdbx_seq_one_letter_code
_entity_poly.pdbx_strand_id
1 'polypeptide(L)'
;MYAPFFQKIGVKNEATAEQYCNVLAAVYADSCDKQKLHSNQLRTVKRAVEQLFKLISAQGNETLLENVETLYLPAVDGKLYPSSTLCYNDTVFETKRLEEALENKFLLLEKLSECHLGNDKYEHHQLLQLLPQKFQPKMLSEFTEERVVELKMQLCELGTGCEFIGWFDKHLSSGAFKYGLICLIRENSQGKITQEDATKMCEKTFGSIQIICCKTLETALWLDKQPLPKTDEETDVSVERGQQGCTFYLKHNDDMALKVINEVIMTLTKEINALLGNRIASFHLPVLGQLLMCDDLQDVRKTLAKNQIRDSAETATSSFSPAAPGTEIPGEWHDCLDMNVLNNFEEGEYVGYGIDDKYIYAVIVEELPGHNGRYSWRYKIEVGEDEPIEVSCVDLFQFKREKKVKTEENTCMELEPLAGAVPHSSESSSSLPASVEEAKREIDKCLAEIWKLPEEERHKAIKRLYLRWHPDKNPDCQSLANEAFKYIQNRIDDLSKGKAAGSTFSSRNTDFRGFYEQWNQEARYHRNSRERFSRGYRGFHSYNFWTHNENVPRPDREEARRWCRQAHCDLNAAHKDTGGGSTEWCLFKVHQAVEKSLIAACYKRNGQRPNSSSISATAAQVSRYSPQLRDLPEIVKNLQTLGVDPKRTQYPNCHPYPHIPNGQFRSENEMLALNKASELLNKIEAYVN
;
A
#
# COMPACT_ATOMS: atom_id res chain seq x y z
N MET A 1 28.43 -71.84 21.79
CA MET A 1 28.05 -73.27 21.72
C MET A 1 26.52 -73.49 21.72
N TYR A 2 25.71 -72.57 22.25
CA TYR A 2 24.24 -72.74 22.30
C TYR A 2 23.43 -72.06 21.18
N ALA A 3 24.04 -71.20 20.35
CA ALA A 3 23.32 -70.47 19.31
C ALA A 3 22.55 -71.37 18.30
N PRO A 4 23.13 -72.47 17.78
CA PRO A 4 22.39 -73.38 16.88
C PRO A 4 21.22 -74.10 17.57
N PHE A 5 21.31 -74.32 18.88
CA PHE A 5 20.21 -74.90 19.66
C PHE A 5 19.05 -73.90 19.78
N PHE A 6 19.34 -72.65 20.13
CA PHE A 6 18.32 -71.60 20.23
C PHE A 6 17.62 -71.31 18.89
N GLN A 7 18.38 -71.31 17.79
CA GLN A 7 17.80 -71.19 16.44
C GLN A 7 16.84 -72.34 16.12
N LYS A 8 17.19 -73.58 16.48
CA LYS A 8 16.34 -74.77 16.25
C LYS A 8 15.03 -74.75 17.04
N ILE A 9 14.98 -74.03 18.16
CA ILE A 9 13.75 -73.85 18.96
C ILE A 9 13.03 -72.52 18.66
N GLY A 10 13.40 -71.83 17.59
CA GLY A 10 12.68 -70.67 17.06
C GLY A 10 13.21 -69.29 17.47
N VAL A 11 14.38 -69.20 18.13
CA VAL A 11 15.00 -67.91 18.47
C VAL A 11 15.64 -67.29 17.23
N LYS A 12 15.28 -66.05 16.91
CA LYS A 12 15.84 -65.28 15.78
C LYS A 12 17.33 -64.96 16.01
N ASN A 13 18.10 -64.87 14.92
CA ASN A 13 19.56 -64.63 14.96
C ASN A 13 19.94 -63.25 15.51
N GLU A 14 19.09 -62.27 15.23
CA GLU A 14 19.25 -60.89 15.67
C GLU A 14 17.95 -60.45 16.35
N ALA A 15 18.07 -59.48 17.25
CA ALA A 15 16.91 -58.88 17.89
C ALA A 15 16.08 -58.12 16.85
N THR A 16 14.76 -58.29 16.91
CA THR A 16 13.82 -57.67 15.96
C THR A 16 13.05 -56.53 16.61
N ALA A 17 12.51 -55.62 15.79
CA ALA A 17 11.68 -54.51 16.27
C ALA A 17 10.49 -55.01 17.13
N GLU A 18 9.83 -56.08 16.68
CA GLU A 18 8.78 -56.80 17.42
C GLU A 18 9.22 -57.21 18.85
N GLN A 19 10.44 -57.76 18.98
CA GLN A 19 10.95 -58.18 20.29
C GLN A 19 11.21 -56.98 21.21
N TYR A 20 11.65 -55.84 20.68
CA TYR A 20 11.78 -54.61 21.48
C TYR A 20 10.42 -54.03 21.87
N CYS A 21 9.40 -54.10 21.01
CA CYS A 21 8.02 -53.77 21.36
C CYS A 21 7.51 -54.67 22.52
N ASN A 22 7.79 -55.98 22.46
CA ASN A 22 7.41 -56.92 23.52
C ASN A 22 8.14 -56.63 24.84
N VAL A 23 9.40 -56.21 24.80
CA VAL A 23 10.13 -55.75 26.01
C VAL A 23 9.44 -54.53 26.62
N LEU A 24 9.08 -53.53 25.80
CA LEU A 24 8.37 -52.33 26.27
C LEU A 24 7.00 -52.70 26.86
N ALA A 25 6.25 -53.58 26.21
CA ALA A 25 4.97 -54.08 26.71
C ALA A 25 5.11 -54.85 28.04
N ALA A 26 6.16 -55.69 28.18
CA ALA A 26 6.42 -56.42 29.41
C ALA A 26 6.81 -55.49 30.57
N VAL A 27 7.62 -54.47 30.30
CA VAL A 27 7.95 -53.44 31.31
C VAL A 27 6.70 -52.66 31.70
N TYR A 28 5.85 -52.29 30.75
CA TYR A 28 4.56 -51.66 31.05
C TYR A 28 3.69 -52.56 31.93
N ALA A 29 3.51 -53.83 31.58
CA ALA A 29 2.70 -54.77 32.34
C ALA A 29 3.20 -54.97 33.78
N ASP A 30 4.51 -54.95 34.02
CA ASP A 30 5.09 -55.04 35.37
C ASP A 30 4.99 -53.73 36.17
N SER A 31 4.71 -52.60 35.53
CA SER A 31 4.82 -51.28 36.17
C SER A 31 3.60 -50.38 36.04
N CYS A 32 2.53 -50.82 35.38
CA CYS A 32 1.35 -50.01 35.09
C CYS A 32 0.62 -49.51 36.35
N ASP A 33 0.66 -50.29 37.44
CA ASP A 33 0.09 -49.96 38.75
C ASP A 33 1.07 -49.17 39.65
N LYS A 34 2.33 -49.04 39.24
CA LYS A 34 3.39 -48.39 40.02
C LYS A 34 3.43 -46.87 39.75
N GLN A 35 3.86 -46.12 40.77
CA GLN A 35 4.01 -44.66 40.63
C GLN A 35 5.21 -44.26 39.75
N LYS A 36 6.28 -45.06 39.71
CA LYS A 36 7.48 -44.80 38.90
C LYS A 36 8.14 -46.10 38.47
N LEU A 37 8.77 -46.11 37.30
CA LEU A 37 9.71 -47.16 36.89
C LEU A 37 10.94 -47.14 37.80
N HIS A 38 11.45 -48.31 38.20
CA HIS A 38 12.73 -48.36 38.91
C HIS A 38 13.90 -48.14 37.94
N SER A 39 15.09 -47.79 38.45
CA SER A 39 16.22 -47.35 37.61
C SER A 39 16.63 -48.35 36.53
N ASN A 40 16.65 -49.66 36.85
CA ASN A 40 16.94 -50.69 35.84
C ASN A 40 15.86 -50.78 34.74
N GLN A 41 14.58 -50.64 35.08
CA GLN A 41 13.48 -50.61 34.11
C GLN A 41 13.61 -49.39 33.20
N LEU A 42 13.88 -48.22 33.76
CA LEU A 42 14.09 -47.00 32.98
C LEU A 42 15.25 -47.15 31.99
N ARG A 43 16.37 -47.75 32.41
CA ARG A 43 17.50 -48.04 31.53
C ARG A 43 17.11 -49.02 30.41
N THR A 44 16.34 -50.05 30.74
CA THR A 44 15.82 -51.02 29.74
C THR A 44 14.90 -50.34 28.74
N VAL A 45 13.97 -49.49 29.19
CA VAL A 45 13.07 -48.72 28.32
C VAL A 45 13.85 -47.83 27.37
N LYS A 46 14.75 -46.99 27.89
CA LYS A 46 15.57 -46.08 27.08
C LYS A 46 16.35 -46.82 25.99
N ARG A 47 16.94 -47.98 26.31
CA ARG A 47 17.65 -48.83 25.34
C ARG A 47 16.73 -49.56 24.37
N ALA A 48 15.57 -50.03 24.82
CA ALA A 48 14.60 -50.70 23.94
C ALA A 48 14.03 -49.72 22.90
N VAL A 49 13.71 -48.49 23.30
CA VAL A 49 13.30 -47.41 22.39
C VAL A 49 14.41 -47.09 21.38
N GLU A 50 15.65 -46.91 21.84
CA GLU A 50 16.81 -46.68 20.96
C GLU A 50 16.92 -47.73 19.85
N GLN A 51 16.91 -49.02 20.24
CA GLN A 51 17.10 -50.12 19.32
C GLN A 51 15.90 -50.33 18.41
N LEU A 52 14.68 -50.11 18.93
CA LEU A 52 13.46 -50.14 18.13
C LEU A 52 13.55 -49.17 16.95
N PHE A 53 13.84 -47.89 17.20
CA PHE A 53 13.91 -46.88 16.14
C PHE A 53 15.09 -47.10 15.18
N LYS A 54 16.24 -47.58 15.68
CA LYS A 54 17.37 -47.97 14.82
C LYS A 54 17.01 -49.10 13.85
N LEU A 55 16.30 -50.11 14.33
CA LEU A 55 15.86 -51.24 13.49
C LEU A 55 14.79 -50.80 12.49
N ILE A 56 13.81 -50.00 12.90
CA ILE A 56 12.79 -49.45 11.99
C ILE A 56 13.45 -48.64 10.87
N SER A 57 14.43 -47.80 11.21
CA SER A 57 15.15 -47.00 10.22
C SER A 57 15.99 -47.85 9.26
N ALA A 58 16.51 -49.00 9.69
CA ALA A 58 17.39 -49.85 8.88
C ALA A 58 16.63 -50.90 8.04
N GLN A 59 15.53 -51.43 8.57
CA GLN A 59 14.85 -52.63 8.05
C GLN A 59 13.39 -52.37 7.64
N GLY A 60 12.85 -51.17 7.91
CA GLY A 60 11.44 -50.83 7.67
C GLY A 60 10.50 -51.22 8.80
N ASN A 61 9.20 -50.94 8.63
CA ASN A 61 8.17 -51.07 9.66
C ASN A 61 7.10 -52.14 9.36
N GLU A 62 7.20 -52.86 8.25
CA GLU A 62 6.13 -53.68 7.68
C GLU A 62 5.64 -54.78 8.63
N THR A 63 6.56 -55.43 9.35
CA THR A 63 6.27 -56.54 10.27
C THR A 63 5.65 -56.11 11.60
N LEU A 64 5.64 -54.81 11.91
CA LEU A 64 5.10 -54.30 13.18
C LEU A 64 3.58 -54.40 13.25
N LEU A 65 2.87 -54.16 12.13
CA LEU A 65 1.41 -54.21 12.10
C LEU A 65 0.85 -55.63 12.23
N GLU A 66 1.61 -56.64 11.77
CA GLU A 66 1.19 -58.04 11.80
C GLU A 66 1.36 -58.65 13.20
N ASN A 67 2.42 -58.29 13.91
CA ASN A 67 2.83 -58.99 15.13
C ASN A 67 2.66 -58.19 16.43
N VAL A 68 2.41 -56.87 16.35
CA VAL A 68 2.28 -56.00 17.53
C VAL A 68 0.89 -55.42 17.60
N GLU A 69 0.18 -55.64 18.71
CA GLU A 69 -1.15 -55.05 18.90
C GLU A 69 -1.07 -53.59 19.34
N THR A 70 -0.20 -53.29 20.32
CA THR A 70 -0.01 -51.96 20.91
C THR A 70 1.48 -51.69 21.13
N LEU A 71 1.95 -50.54 20.67
CA LEU A 71 3.29 -50.03 20.99
C LEU A 71 3.21 -49.15 22.24
N TYR A 72 4.10 -49.37 23.20
CA TYR A 72 4.24 -48.54 24.40
C TYR A 72 5.50 -47.68 24.31
N LEU A 73 5.38 -46.38 24.54
CA LEU A 73 6.49 -45.44 24.55
C LEU A 73 6.56 -44.66 25.88
N PRO A 74 7.76 -44.18 26.28
CA PRO A 74 7.92 -43.41 27.50
C PRO A 74 7.32 -42.01 27.37
N ALA A 75 6.67 -41.54 28.41
CA ALA A 75 6.20 -40.17 28.57
C ALA A 75 7.10 -39.36 29.52
N VAL A 76 6.95 -38.05 29.51
CA VAL A 76 7.72 -37.09 30.35
C VAL A 76 7.52 -37.29 31.86
N ASP A 77 6.48 -38.01 32.28
CA ASP A 77 6.24 -38.38 33.68
C ASP A 77 7.09 -39.59 34.15
N GLY A 78 7.88 -40.17 33.23
CA GLY A 78 8.73 -41.31 33.48
C GLY A 78 8.00 -42.65 33.51
N LYS A 79 6.83 -42.77 32.87
CA LYS A 79 6.08 -44.04 32.69
C LYS A 79 5.89 -44.39 31.22
N LEU A 80 5.39 -45.60 30.97
CA LEU A 80 5.05 -46.10 29.64
C LEU A 80 3.55 -46.00 29.38
N TYR A 81 3.18 -45.58 28.17
CA TYR A 81 1.79 -45.49 27.72
C TYR A 81 1.66 -45.97 26.28
N PRO A 82 0.45 -46.38 25.84
CA PRO A 82 0.21 -46.63 24.43
C PRO A 82 0.61 -45.41 23.60
N SER A 83 1.45 -45.62 22.59
CA SER A 83 2.09 -44.57 21.81
C SER A 83 1.08 -43.59 21.19
N SER A 84 -0.06 -44.12 20.70
CA SER A 84 -1.15 -43.33 20.11
C SER A 84 -1.93 -42.44 21.09
N THR A 85 -1.69 -42.58 22.40
CA THR A 85 -2.27 -41.71 23.43
C THR A 85 -1.37 -40.54 23.81
N LEU A 86 -0.09 -40.61 23.42
CA LEU A 86 0.89 -39.57 23.69
C LEU A 86 0.81 -38.46 22.64
N CYS A 87 1.25 -37.27 23.04
CA CYS A 87 1.44 -36.14 22.14
C CYS A 87 2.93 -35.90 21.87
N TYR A 88 3.28 -35.61 20.62
CA TYR A 88 4.62 -35.19 20.24
C TYR A 88 4.58 -33.73 19.79
N ASN A 89 5.49 -32.92 20.33
CA ASN A 89 5.63 -31.53 19.92
C ASN A 89 6.45 -31.44 18.63
N ASP A 90 5.74 -31.42 17.50
CA ASP A 90 6.28 -31.17 16.15
C ASP A 90 6.09 -29.72 15.67
N THR A 91 5.59 -28.84 16.55
CA THR A 91 5.32 -27.45 16.20
C THR A 91 6.60 -26.63 16.11
N VAL A 92 6.50 -25.48 15.41
CA VAL A 92 7.57 -24.48 15.32
C VAL A 92 7.50 -23.41 16.41
N PHE A 93 6.52 -23.50 17.32
CA PHE A 93 6.32 -22.55 18.40
C PHE A 93 7.49 -22.59 19.39
N GLU A 94 7.68 -21.50 20.14
CA GLU A 94 8.64 -21.51 21.23
C GLU A 94 8.26 -22.62 22.22
N THR A 95 9.18 -23.58 22.40
CA THR A 95 8.92 -24.81 23.16
C THR A 95 8.42 -24.52 24.58
N LYS A 96 9.00 -23.52 25.26
CA LYS A 96 8.58 -23.13 26.62
C LYS A 96 7.16 -22.55 26.64
N ARG A 97 6.87 -21.60 25.73
CA ARG A 97 5.54 -20.97 25.59
C ARG A 97 4.44 -22.01 25.42
N LEU A 98 4.67 -23.03 24.60
CA LEU A 98 3.70 -24.11 24.38
C LEU A 98 3.65 -25.11 25.55
N GLU A 99 4.79 -25.61 26.02
CA GLU A 99 4.83 -26.64 27.07
C GLU A 99 4.24 -26.14 28.40
N GLU A 100 4.51 -24.89 28.79
CA GLU A 100 3.92 -24.28 30.00
C GLU A 100 2.40 -24.10 29.86
N ALA A 101 1.92 -23.74 28.67
CA ALA A 101 0.48 -23.56 28.41
C ALA A 101 -0.30 -24.89 28.31
N LEU A 102 0.40 -25.98 27.98
CA LEU A 102 -0.14 -27.34 27.90
C LEU A 102 0.06 -28.15 29.19
N GLU A 103 0.66 -27.55 30.22
CA GLU A 103 0.91 -28.24 31.50
C GLU A 103 -0.38 -28.90 32.02
N ASN A 104 -0.32 -30.21 32.28
CA ASN A 104 -1.43 -31.05 32.73
C ASN A 104 -2.61 -31.23 31.75
N LYS A 105 -2.55 -30.71 30.52
CA LYS A 105 -3.59 -30.95 29.49
C LYS A 105 -3.32 -32.20 28.65
N PHE A 106 -2.06 -32.42 28.29
CA PHE A 106 -1.63 -33.57 27.50
C PHE A 106 -0.45 -34.27 28.14
N LEU A 107 -0.34 -35.55 27.84
CA LEU A 107 0.83 -36.32 28.20
C LEU A 107 1.80 -36.36 27.02
N LEU A 108 2.92 -35.67 27.18
CA LEU A 108 3.94 -35.58 26.13
C LEU A 108 4.82 -36.83 26.09
N LEU A 109 5.17 -37.24 24.88
CA LEU A 109 6.23 -38.23 24.64
C LEU A 109 7.55 -37.74 25.25
N GLU A 110 8.26 -38.63 25.92
CA GLU A 110 9.61 -38.35 26.43
C GLU A 110 10.55 -37.97 25.28
N LYS A 111 11.50 -37.08 25.55
CA LYS A 111 12.47 -36.64 24.55
C LYS A 111 13.26 -37.85 24.06
N LEU A 112 13.28 -38.08 22.74
CA LEU A 112 14.03 -39.22 22.18
C LEU A 112 15.54 -39.12 22.44
N SER A 113 16.06 -37.92 22.72
CA SER A 113 17.42 -37.70 23.24
C SER A 113 17.68 -38.41 24.57
N GLU A 114 16.67 -38.47 25.45
CA GLU A 114 16.73 -39.22 26.70
C GLU A 114 16.75 -40.73 26.49
N CYS A 115 16.39 -41.18 25.28
CA CYS A 115 16.44 -42.57 24.82
C CYS A 115 17.63 -42.84 23.89
N HIS A 116 18.72 -42.07 24.00
CA HIS A 116 19.97 -42.29 23.25
C HIS A 116 19.86 -42.16 21.72
N LEU A 117 18.83 -41.49 21.20
CA LEU A 117 18.62 -41.25 19.77
C LEU A 117 19.20 -39.90 19.30
N GLY A 118 20.27 -39.43 19.93
CA GLY A 118 20.87 -38.12 19.62
C GLY A 118 19.96 -36.93 19.98
N ASN A 119 20.38 -35.72 19.62
CA ASN A 119 19.69 -34.47 19.98
C ASN A 119 19.02 -33.77 18.79
N ASP A 120 19.00 -34.40 17.61
CA ASP A 120 18.43 -33.81 16.41
C ASP A 120 16.91 -34.01 16.36
N LYS A 121 16.16 -32.91 16.54
CA LYS A 121 14.70 -32.91 16.52
C LYS A 121 14.12 -33.29 15.15
N TYR A 122 14.80 -32.99 14.05
CA TYR A 122 14.33 -33.36 12.72
C TYR A 122 14.45 -34.87 12.50
N GLU A 123 15.56 -35.46 12.95
CA GLU A 123 15.73 -36.92 12.94
C GLU A 123 14.66 -37.58 13.82
N HIS A 124 14.39 -37.03 15.01
CA HIS A 124 13.34 -37.53 15.90
C HIS A 124 11.94 -37.51 15.25
N HIS A 125 11.59 -36.41 14.58
CA HIS A 125 10.33 -36.29 13.86
C HIS A 125 10.24 -37.32 12.73
N GLN A 126 11.31 -37.49 11.93
CA GLN A 126 11.37 -38.52 10.88
C GLN A 126 11.21 -39.93 11.44
N LEU A 127 11.91 -40.26 12.53
CA LEU A 127 11.81 -41.56 13.19
C LEU A 127 10.37 -41.86 13.64
N LEU A 128 9.66 -40.86 14.18
CA LEU A 128 8.26 -41.01 14.57
C LEU A 128 7.34 -41.19 13.35
N GLN A 129 7.61 -40.49 12.24
CA GLN A 129 6.87 -40.68 10.99
C GLN A 129 7.08 -42.08 10.36
N LEU A 130 8.19 -42.76 10.66
CA LEU A 130 8.41 -44.14 10.24
C LEU A 130 7.53 -45.16 11.00
N LEU A 131 6.88 -44.77 12.11
CA LEU A 131 5.93 -45.67 12.76
C LEU A 131 4.67 -45.85 11.91
N PRO A 132 4.06 -47.05 11.88
CA PRO A 132 2.73 -47.22 11.31
C PRO A 132 1.72 -46.27 11.96
N GLN A 133 0.74 -45.77 11.20
CA GLN A 133 -0.23 -44.75 11.66
C GLN A 133 -0.93 -45.12 12.97
N LYS A 134 -1.22 -46.43 13.19
CA LYS A 134 -1.82 -46.94 14.44
C LYS A 134 -0.95 -46.66 15.69
N PHE A 135 0.36 -46.55 15.52
CA PHE A 135 1.34 -46.41 16.60
C PHE A 135 1.96 -45.02 16.67
N GLN A 136 1.63 -44.11 15.76
CA GLN A 136 2.14 -42.74 15.80
C GLN A 136 1.52 -41.98 16.98
N PRO A 137 2.33 -41.28 17.80
CA PRO A 137 1.82 -40.27 18.72
C PRO A 137 1.05 -39.19 17.98
N LYS A 138 0.13 -38.53 18.67
CA LYS A 138 -0.60 -37.39 18.11
C LYS A 138 0.33 -36.19 17.95
N MET A 139 0.35 -35.59 16.78
CA MET A 139 1.18 -34.41 16.50
C MET A 139 0.48 -33.16 17.03
N LEU A 140 1.15 -32.35 17.84
CA LEU A 140 0.55 -31.11 18.37
C LEU A 140 0.15 -30.16 17.24
N SER A 141 0.85 -30.16 16.10
CA SER A 141 0.51 -29.34 14.93
C SER A 141 -0.88 -29.63 14.33
N GLU A 142 -1.48 -30.79 14.61
CA GLU A 142 -2.80 -31.17 14.08
C GLU A 142 -3.95 -30.40 14.74
N PHE A 143 -3.75 -29.89 15.96
CA PHE A 143 -4.78 -29.27 16.77
C PHE A 143 -4.32 -27.99 17.49
N THR A 144 -3.14 -27.49 17.15
CA THR A 144 -2.63 -26.19 17.60
C THR A 144 -2.41 -25.23 16.45
N GLU A 145 -2.73 -23.96 16.66
CA GLU A 145 -2.55 -22.89 15.68
C GLU A 145 -2.28 -21.56 16.39
N GLU A 146 -1.69 -20.59 15.69
CA GLU A 146 -1.50 -19.23 16.21
C GLU A 146 -2.46 -18.27 15.50
N ARG A 147 -3.17 -17.43 16.26
CA ARG A 147 -4.17 -16.50 15.72
C ARG A 147 -4.12 -15.15 16.42
N VAL A 148 -4.62 -14.11 15.73
CA VAL A 148 -4.77 -12.76 16.28
C VAL A 148 -5.76 -12.75 17.44
N VAL A 149 -5.44 -12.00 18.49
CA VAL A 149 -6.34 -11.76 19.62
C VAL A 149 -7.24 -10.56 19.31
N GLU A 150 -8.33 -10.81 18.57
CA GLU A 150 -9.26 -9.78 18.09
C GLU A 150 -9.75 -8.82 19.19
N LEU A 151 -10.01 -9.32 20.40
CA LEU A 151 -10.50 -8.53 21.53
C LEU A 151 -9.52 -7.46 22.03
N LYS A 152 -8.22 -7.63 21.77
CA LYS A 152 -7.15 -6.69 22.15
C LYS A 152 -6.64 -5.86 20.97
N MET A 153 -7.08 -6.20 19.76
CA MET A 153 -6.70 -5.50 18.55
C MET A 153 -7.39 -4.14 18.50
N GLN A 154 -6.59 -3.08 18.43
CA GLN A 154 -7.08 -1.71 18.23
C GLN A 154 -6.70 -1.26 16.84
N LEU A 155 -7.66 -0.80 16.04
CA LEU A 155 -7.39 -0.26 14.72
C LEU A 155 -6.63 1.07 14.80
N CYS A 156 -5.83 1.36 13.78
CA CYS A 156 -5.12 2.64 13.68
C CYS A 156 -6.10 3.80 13.47
N GLU A 157 -5.96 4.86 14.28
CA GLU A 157 -6.80 6.06 14.25
C GLU A 157 -6.67 6.85 12.94
N LEU A 158 -5.56 6.69 12.21
CA LEU A 158 -5.30 7.37 10.94
C LEU A 158 -6.04 6.75 9.74
N GLY A 159 -6.53 5.51 9.87
CA GLY A 159 -7.23 4.80 8.80
C GLY A 159 -6.47 4.84 7.46
N THR A 160 -7.14 5.31 6.41
CA THR A 160 -6.58 5.47 5.06
C THR A 160 -5.51 6.56 4.93
N GLY A 161 -5.32 7.38 5.98
CA GLY A 161 -4.25 8.38 6.06
C GLY A 161 -2.96 7.87 6.70
N CYS A 162 -2.89 6.58 7.08
CA CYS A 162 -1.71 5.97 7.68
C CYS A 162 -0.54 5.89 6.67
N GLU A 163 0.56 6.61 6.92
CA GLU A 163 1.76 6.60 6.05
C GLU A 163 2.39 5.19 5.95
N PHE A 164 2.35 4.43 7.05
CA PHE A 164 2.91 3.09 7.12
C PHE A 164 2.21 2.11 6.15
N ILE A 165 0.88 2.00 6.19
CA ILE A 165 0.15 1.19 5.20
C ILE A 165 0.24 1.82 3.81
N GLY A 166 0.10 3.14 3.72
CA GLY A 166 0.13 3.86 2.46
C GLY A 166 1.41 3.57 1.66
N TRP A 167 2.52 3.31 2.35
CA TRP A 167 3.75 2.83 1.73
C TRP A 167 3.57 1.45 1.07
N PHE A 168 3.01 0.46 1.77
CA PHE A 168 2.77 -0.88 1.21
C PHE A 168 1.72 -0.86 0.09
N ASP A 169 0.63 -0.13 0.27
CA ASP A 169 -0.43 0.00 -0.74
C ASP A 169 0.12 0.60 -2.04
N LYS A 170 0.98 1.63 -1.93
CA LYS A 170 1.68 2.24 -3.08
C LYS A 170 2.55 1.21 -3.80
N HIS A 171 3.33 0.41 -3.09
CA HIS A 171 4.23 -0.56 -3.71
C HIS A 171 3.50 -1.76 -4.30
N LEU A 172 2.47 -2.29 -3.63
CA LEU A 172 1.65 -3.40 -4.13
C LEU A 172 0.83 -3.01 -5.36
N SER A 173 0.35 -1.77 -5.41
CA SER A 173 -0.42 -1.24 -6.54
C SER A 173 0.45 -0.73 -7.69
N SER A 174 1.77 -0.61 -7.47
CA SER A 174 2.70 -0.05 -8.45
C SER A 174 2.74 -0.88 -9.73
N GLY A 175 2.62 -0.20 -10.87
CA GLY A 175 2.81 -0.84 -12.17
C GLY A 175 4.24 -1.37 -12.38
N ALA A 176 5.24 -0.75 -11.75
CA ALA A 176 6.62 -1.22 -11.78
C ALA A 176 6.78 -2.56 -11.05
N PHE A 177 6.19 -2.69 -9.86
CA PHE A 177 6.19 -3.94 -9.12
C PHE A 177 5.46 -5.06 -9.90
N LYS A 178 4.26 -4.77 -10.43
CA LYS A 178 3.51 -5.70 -11.28
C LYS A 178 4.34 -6.19 -12.46
N TYR A 179 5.07 -5.28 -13.13
CA TYR A 179 5.98 -5.61 -14.21
C TYR A 179 7.10 -6.56 -13.76
N GLY A 180 7.78 -6.24 -12.66
CA GLY A 180 8.83 -7.09 -12.10
C GLY A 180 8.33 -8.50 -11.74
N LEU A 181 7.14 -8.59 -11.14
CA LEU A 181 6.51 -9.86 -10.80
C LEU A 181 6.16 -10.69 -12.06
N ILE A 182 5.65 -10.06 -13.13
CA ILE A 182 5.40 -10.73 -14.42
C ILE A 182 6.68 -11.31 -14.99
N CYS A 183 7.78 -10.55 -15.03
CA CYS A 183 9.09 -11.05 -15.46
C CYS A 183 9.51 -12.27 -14.63
N LEU A 184 9.36 -12.20 -13.31
CA LEU A 184 9.71 -13.28 -12.39
C LEU A 184 8.87 -14.55 -12.60
N ILE A 185 7.55 -14.41 -12.80
CA ILE A 185 6.64 -15.54 -13.09
C ILE A 185 7.04 -16.20 -14.41
N ARG A 186 7.31 -15.39 -15.45
CA ARG A 186 7.69 -15.90 -16.76
C ARG A 186 9.03 -16.63 -16.72
N GLU A 187 10.02 -16.10 -16.02
CA GLU A 187 11.32 -16.75 -15.82
C GLU A 187 11.18 -18.11 -15.10
N ASN A 188 10.42 -18.16 -14.00
CA ASN A 188 10.18 -19.42 -13.27
C ASN A 188 9.41 -20.45 -14.12
N SER A 189 8.56 -19.98 -15.04
CA SER A 189 7.85 -20.85 -15.99
C SER A 189 8.65 -21.20 -17.24
N GLN A 190 9.87 -20.68 -17.40
CA GLN A 190 10.67 -20.76 -18.63
C GLN A 190 9.90 -20.27 -19.87
N GLY A 191 9.07 -19.25 -19.69
CA GLY A 191 8.24 -18.66 -20.74
C GLY A 191 6.96 -19.44 -21.10
N LYS A 192 6.62 -20.52 -20.39
CA LYS A 192 5.36 -21.27 -20.62
C LYS A 192 4.12 -20.45 -20.28
N ILE A 193 4.21 -19.57 -19.28
CA ILE A 193 3.14 -18.64 -18.94
C ILE A 193 3.26 -17.41 -19.85
N THR A 194 2.18 -17.09 -20.56
CA THR A 194 2.13 -15.90 -21.42
C THR A 194 2.12 -14.63 -20.58
N GLN A 195 2.44 -13.49 -21.19
CA GLN A 195 2.37 -12.21 -20.49
C GLN A 195 0.94 -11.87 -20.06
N GLU A 196 -0.06 -12.15 -20.89
CA GLU A 196 -1.48 -11.92 -20.55
C GLU A 196 -1.93 -12.79 -19.37
N ASP A 197 -1.53 -14.06 -19.35
CA ASP A 197 -1.85 -14.95 -18.25
C ASP A 197 -1.14 -14.53 -16.96
N ALA A 198 0.13 -14.12 -17.02
CA ALA A 198 0.85 -13.59 -15.88
C ALA A 198 0.19 -12.31 -15.34
N THR A 199 -0.24 -11.40 -16.21
CA THR A 199 -1.00 -10.19 -15.84
C THR A 199 -2.27 -10.54 -15.09
N LYS A 200 -3.08 -11.48 -15.61
CA LYS A 200 -4.32 -11.94 -14.95
C LYS A 200 -4.04 -12.59 -13.60
N MET A 201 -2.93 -13.35 -13.48
CA MET A 201 -2.51 -13.94 -12.20
C MET A 201 -2.17 -12.85 -11.17
N CYS A 202 -1.40 -11.83 -11.56
CA CYS A 202 -1.08 -10.71 -10.69
C CYS A 202 -2.36 -9.97 -10.23
N GLU A 203 -3.27 -9.66 -11.16
CA GLU A 203 -4.54 -8.98 -10.85
C GLU A 203 -5.41 -9.76 -9.88
N LYS A 204 -5.53 -11.08 -10.09
CA LYS A 204 -6.23 -11.96 -9.16
C LYS A 204 -5.55 -11.98 -7.78
N THR A 205 -4.22 -12.07 -7.76
CA THR A 205 -3.44 -12.15 -6.52
C THR A 205 -3.57 -10.89 -5.68
N PHE A 206 -3.39 -9.72 -6.29
CA PHE A 206 -3.47 -8.44 -5.57
C PHE A 206 -4.90 -8.12 -5.11
N GLY A 207 -5.93 -8.46 -5.89
CA GLY A 207 -7.32 -8.34 -5.43
C GLY A 207 -7.70 -9.29 -4.29
N SER A 208 -6.82 -10.22 -3.93
CA SER A 208 -7.01 -11.20 -2.85
C SER A 208 -6.23 -10.84 -1.57
N ILE A 209 -5.53 -9.70 -1.54
CA ILE A 209 -4.74 -9.25 -0.39
C ILE A 209 -5.42 -8.03 0.22
N GLN A 210 -5.68 -8.07 1.52
CA GLN A 210 -6.16 -6.92 2.29
C GLN A 210 -5.13 -6.57 3.35
N ILE A 211 -4.84 -5.27 3.55
CA ILE A 211 -3.92 -4.80 4.60
C ILE A 211 -4.69 -3.91 5.57
N ILE A 212 -4.54 -4.18 6.87
CA ILE A 212 -5.19 -3.47 7.96
C ILE A 212 -4.12 -3.06 8.98
N CYS A 213 -4.10 -1.78 9.37
CA CYS A 213 -3.19 -1.29 10.39
C CYS A 213 -3.86 -1.23 11.75
N CYS A 214 -3.10 -1.69 12.74
CA CYS A 214 -3.52 -1.80 14.11
C CYS A 214 -2.55 -1.02 15.00
N LYS A 215 -3.07 -0.26 15.96
CA LYS A 215 -2.28 0.37 17.01
C LYS A 215 -1.61 -0.67 17.92
N THR A 216 -2.33 -1.76 18.20
CA THR A 216 -1.87 -2.91 18.99
C THR A 216 -2.17 -4.19 18.22
N LEU A 217 -1.21 -5.12 18.21
CA LEU A 217 -1.35 -6.40 17.54
C LEU A 217 -0.71 -7.51 18.40
N GLU A 218 -1.53 -8.45 18.85
CA GLU A 218 -1.11 -9.60 19.66
C GLU A 218 -1.64 -10.89 19.01
N THR A 219 -0.86 -11.96 19.11
CA THR A 219 -1.27 -13.33 18.75
C THR A 219 -1.27 -14.23 19.99
N ALA A 220 -2.12 -15.24 19.99
CA ALA A 220 -2.15 -16.28 21.00
C ALA A 220 -2.11 -17.66 20.34
N LEU A 221 -1.66 -18.67 21.09
CA LEU A 221 -1.77 -20.06 20.68
C LEU A 221 -3.16 -20.58 21.00
N TRP A 222 -3.74 -21.33 20.07
CA TRP A 222 -5.07 -21.91 20.19
C TRP A 222 -4.96 -23.43 20.16
N LEU A 223 -5.80 -24.07 20.96
CA LEU A 223 -5.95 -25.52 21.06
C LEU A 223 -7.42 -25.87 20.79
N ASP A 224 -7.70 -26.65 19.75
CA ASP A 224 -9.08 -27.06 19.38
C ASP A 224 -10.08 -25.88 19.37
N LYS A 225 -9.65 -24.73 18.82
CA LYS A 225 -10.42 -23.47 18.76
C LYS A 225 -10.65 -22.76 20.10
N GLN A 226 -9.88 -23.08 21.14
CA GLN A 226 -9.84 -22.32 22.38
C GLN A 226 -8.46 -21.68 22.60
N PRO A 227 -8.39 -20.40 22.99
CA PRO A 227 -7.12 -19.75 23.28
C PRO A 227 -6.45 -20.39 24.50
N LEU A 228 -5.15 -20.62 24.40
CA LEU A 228 -4.32 -21.09 25.51
C LEU A 228 -3.94 -19.90 26.41
N PRO A 229 -4.14 -20.01 27.74
CA PRO A 229 -3.87 -18.92 28.65
C PRO A 229 -2.37 -18.61 28.72
N LYS A 230 -2.02 -17.32 28.88
CA LYS A 230 -0.64 -16.83 29.00
C LYS A 230 0.23 -17.12 27.76
N THR A 231 -0.39 -17.24 26.60
CA THR A 231 0.33 -17.41 25.33
C THR A 231 0.29 -16.17 24.46
N ASP A 232 -0.31 -15.07 24.93
CA ASP A 232 -0.36 -13.80 24.22
C ASP A 232 1.05 -13.24 23.99
N GLU A 233 1.37 -12.92 22.74
CA GLU A 233 2.65 -12.35 22.32
C GLU A 233 2.42 -11.20 21.34
N GLU A 234 3.16 -10.10 21.51
CA GLU A 234 3.08 -8.96 20.61
C GLU A 234 3.81 -9.26 19.29
N THR A 235 3.21 -8.87 18.16
CA THR A 235 3.81 -9.10 16.84
C THR A 235 3.65 -7.87 15.94
N ASP A 236 4.56 -7.71 14.99
CA ASP A 236 4.54 -6.62 14.02
C ASP A 236 3.66 -6.95 12.80
N VAL A 237 3.50 -8.23 12.47
CA VAL A 237 2.68 -8.71 11.35
C VAL A 237 1.98 -10.02 11.69
N SER A 238 0.71 -10.12 11.31
CA SER A 238 -0.04 -11.36 11.33
C SER A 238 -0.87 -11.51 10.07
N VAL A 239 -1.11 -12.74 9.65
CA VAL A 239 -1.84 -13.05 8.41
C VAL A 239 -2.96 -14.03 8.70
N GLU A 240 -4.17 -13.64 8.36
CA GLU A 240 -5.33 -14.54 8.33
C GLU A 240 -5.60 -14.97 6.89
N ARG A 241 -5.58 -16.28 6.65
CA ARG A 241 -5.86 -16.87 5.33
C ARG A 241 -7.34 -17.22 5.22
N GLY A 242 -8.04 -16.58 4.28
CA GLY A 242 -9.40 -16.92 3.88
C GLY A 242 -9.44 -17.95 2.75
N GLN A 243 -10.64 -18.28 2.26
CA GLN A 243 -10.82 -19.26 1.18
C GLN A 243 -10.25 -18.83 -0.18
N GLN A 244 -10.20 -17.52 -0.44
CA GLN A 244 -9.76 -16.97 -1.74
C GLN A 244 -8.74 -15.84 -1.62
N GLY A 245 -8.24 -15.55 -0.41
CA GLY A 245 -7.34 -14.43 -0.16
C GLY A 245 -6.77 -14.43 1.24
N CYS A 246 -6.02 -13.38 1.59
CA CYS A 246 -5.44 -13.20 2.90
C CYS A 246 -5.56 -11.76 3.39
N THR A 247 -5.74 -11.62 4.71
CA THR A 247 -5.80 -10.35 5.41
C THR A 247 -4.55 -10.21 6.27
N PHE A 248 -3.78 -9.17 6.01
CA PHE A 248 -2.62 -8.77 6.78
C PHE A 248 -3.05 -7.78 7.86
N TYR A 249 -2.70 -8.09 9.10
CA TYR A 249 -2.76 -7.16 10.21
C TYR A 249 -1.34 -6.70 10.49
N LEU A 250 -1.10 -5.40 10.36
CA LEU A 250 0.20 -4.79 10.61
C LEU A 250 0.12 -3.91 11.85
N LYS A 251 1.08 -4.03 12.76
CA LYS A 251 1.22 -3.08 13.85
C LYS A 251 1.76 -1.75 13.31
N HIS A 252 1.10 -0.65 13.68
CA HIS A 252 1.48 0.70 13.27
C HIS A 252 2.92 1.01 13.69
N ASN A 253 3.71 1.54 12.77
CA ASN A 253 5.10 1.89 13.01
C ASN A 253 5.40 3.28 12.43
N ASP A 254 5.42 4.29 13.31
CA ASP A 254 5.70 5.69 12.92
C ASP A 254 7.14 5.87 12.39
N ASP A 255 8.09 5.09 12.93
CA ASP A 255 9.50 5.25 12.64
C ASP A 255 9.93 4.58 11.32
N MET A 256 9.02 3.88 10.62
CA MET A 256 9.32 3.12 9.40
C MET A 256 10.55 2.22 9.60
N ALA A 257 10.63 1.55 10.76
CA ALA A 257 11.81 0.80 11.15
C ALA A 257 12.13 -0.31 10.12
N LEU A 258 13.37 -0.32 9.60
CA LEU A 258 13.78 -1.25 8.53
C LEU A 258 13.55 -2.72 8.89
N LYS A 259 13.70 -3.08 10.17
CA LYS A 259 13.44 -4.45 10.66
C LYS A 259 11.97 -4.83 10.43
N VAL A 260 11.05 -3.95 10.81
CA VAL A 260 9.60 -4.15 10.69
C VAL A 260 9.19 -4.19 9.22
N ILE A 261 9.65 -3.22 8.42
CA ILE A 261 9.38 -3.19 6.98
C ILE A 261 9.83 -4.50 6.31
N ASN A 262 11.05 -4.95 6.61
CA ASN A 262 11.57 -6.20 6.04
C ASN A 262 10.76 -7.42 6.49
N GLU A 263 10.30 -7.47 7.74
CA GLU A 263 9.44 -8.55 8.24
C GLU A 263 8.10 -8.61 7.49
N VAL A 264 7.46 -7.46 7.28
CA VAL A 264 6.23 -7.36 6.48
C VAL A 264 6.48 -7.78 5.02
N ILE A 265 7.56 -7.31 4.39
CA ILE A 265 7.89 -7.65 2.99
C ILE A 265 8.14 -9.14 2.83
N MET A 266 8.87 -9.77 3.76
CA MET A 266 9.13 -11.20 3.71
C MET A 266 7.85 -12.02 3.89
N THR A 267 6.91 -11.51 4.70
CA THR A 267 5.60 -12.15 4.88
C THR A 267 4.73 -11.98 3.62
N LEU A 268 4.64 -10.77 3.06
CA LEU A 268 4.00 -10.50 1.76
C LEU A 268 4.54 -11.40 0.66
N THR A 269 5.87 -11.53 0.56
CA THR A 269 6.55 -12.39 -0.42
C THR A 269 6.08 -13.84 -0.34
N LYS A 270 5.97 -14.39 0.89
CA LYS A 270 5.50 -15.77 1.12
C LYS A 270 4.04 -15.94 0.71
N GLU A 271 3.17 -15.03 1.13
CA GLU A 271 1.74 -15.11 0.84
C GLU A 271 1.43 -14.85 -0.64
N ILE A 272 2.11 -13.91 -1.29
CA ILE A 272 1.99 -13.68 -2.74
C ILE A 272 2.36 -14.98 -3.49
N ASN A 273 3.44 -15.65 -3.12
CA ASN A 273 3.79 -16.93 -3.75
C ASN A 273 2.74 -18.02 -3.48
N ALA A 274 2.19 -18.10 -2.26
CA ALA A 274 1.14 -19.04 -1.92
C ALA A 274 -0.13 -18.81 -2.76
N LEU A 275 -0.55 -17.55 -2.92
CA LEU A 275 -1.70 -17.15 -3.77
C LEU A 275 -1.46 -17.43 -5.26
N LEU A 276 -0.21 -17.34 -5.72
CA LEU A 276 0.19 -17.76 -7.07
C LEU A 276 0.23 -19.28 -7.25
N GLY A 277 -0.02 -20.07 -6.20
CA GLY A 277 0.04 -21.52 -6.21
C GLY A 277 1.48 -22.06 -6.14
N ASN A 278 2.36 -21.38 -5.41
CA ASN A 278 3.77 -21.71 -5.19
C ASN A 278 4.57 -21.88 -6.49
N ARG A 279 4.31 -21.02 -7.47
CA ARG A 279 4.96 -21.06 -8.80
C ARG A 279 6.34 -20.41 -8.83
N ILE A 280 6.65 -19.55 -7.87
CA ILE A 280 7.96 -18.91 -7.76
C ILE A 280 8.85 -19.82 -6.93
N ALA A 281 10.01 -20.18 -7.48
CA ALA A 281 10.99 -21.01 -6.80
C ALA A 281 11.53 -20.32 -5.54
N SER A 282 11.90 -21.10 -4.52
CA SER A 282 12.37 -20.59 -3.22
C SER A 282 13.56 -19.64 -3.33
N PHE A 283 14.50 -19.89 -4.25
CA PHE A 283 15.67 -19.03 -4.49
C PHE A 283 15.32 -17.69 -5.18
N HIS A 284 14.14 -17.59 -5.79
CA HIS A 284 13.62 -16.37 -6.40
C HIS A 284 12.75 -15.53 -5.45
N LEU A 285 12.34 -16.06 -4.28
CA LEU A 285 11.59 -15.30 -3.27
C LEU A 285 12.31 -14.04 -2.76
N PRO A 286 13.64 -14.05 -2.51
CA PRO A 286 14.35 -12.82 -2.15
C PRO A 286 14.30 -11.75 -3.25
N VAL A 287 14.20 -12.15 -4.51
CA VAL A 287 14.06 -11.22 -5.63
C VAL A 287 12.68 -10.59 -5.63
N LEU A 288 11.62 -11.37 -5.35
CA LEU A 288 10.27 -10.83 -5.16
C LEU A 288 10.23 -9.79 -4.03
N GLY A 289 10.90 -10.06 -2.90
CA GLY A 289 11.03 -9.09 -1.80
C GLY A 289 11.78 -7.81 -2.21
N GLN A 290 12.84 -7.92 -3.02
CA GLN A 290 13.55 -6.75 -3.57
C GLN A 290 12.66 -5.93 -4.52
N LEU A 291 11.87 -6.60 -5.36
CA LEU A 291 10.95 -5.94 -6.30
C LEU A 291 9.85 -5.17 -5.56
N LEU A 292 9.36 -5.68 -4.43
CA LEU A 292 8.40 -4.97 -3.55
C LEU A 292 8.98 -3.67 -2.97
N MET A 293 10.30 -3.52 -2.93
CA MET A 293 10.97 -2.29 -2.44
C MET A 293 11.40 -1.34 -3.57
N CYS A 294 11.13 -1.68 -4.84
CA CYS A 294 11.52 -0.81 -5.94
C CYS A 294 10.55 0.36 -6.05
N ASP A 295 11.10 1.57 -6.06
CA ASP A 295 10.34 2.82 -6.21
C ASP A 295 9.85 3.04 -7.65
N ASP A 296 10.61 2.56 -8.63
CA ASP A 296 10.34 2.80 -10.05
C ASP A 296 10.80 1.64 -10.96
N LEU A 297 10.49 1.76 -12.25
CA LEU A 297 10.83 0.76 -13.26
C LEU A 297 12.34 0.63 -13.50
N GLN A 298 13.14 1.69 -13.30
CA GLN A 298 14.59 1.61 -13.45
C GLN A 298 15.19 0.76 -12.34
N ASP A 299 14.70 0.91 -11.12
CA ASP A 299 15.13 0.09 -9.99
C ASP A 299 14.68 -1.37 -10.14
N VAL A 300 13.47 -1.60 -10.68
CA VAL A 300 13.02 -2.94 -11.09
C VAL A 300 13.97 -3.53 -12.14
N ARG A 301 14.30 -2.80 -13.21
CA ARG A 301 15.21 -3.29 -14.26
C ARG A 301 16.60 -3.61 -13.73
N LYS A 302 17.16 -2.76 -12.87
CA LYS A 302 18.44 -3.03 -12.18
C LYS A 302 18.34 -4.30 -11.33
N THR A 303 17.24 -4.48 -10.62
CA THR A 303 16.98 -5.67 -9.78
C THR A 303 16.86 -6.93 -10.62
N LEU A 304 16.13 -6.91 -11.73
CA LEU A 304 16.00 -8.03 -12.67
C LEU A 304 17.36 -8.39 -13.28
N ALA A 305 18.10 -7.40 -13.78
CA ALA A 305 19.42 -7.60 -14.38
C ALA A 305 20.43 -8.18 -13.39
N LYS A 306 20.47 -7.65 -12.15
CA LYS A 306 21.34 -8.15 -11.08
C LYS A 306 21.06 -9.61 -10.73
N ASN A 307 19.80 -10.04 -10.84
CA ASN A 307 19.37 -11.39 -10.55
C ASN A 307 19.26 -12.28 -11.81
N GLN A 308 19.78 -11.83 -12.96
CA GLN A 308 19.82 -12.59 -14.23
C GLN A 308 18.42 -13.02 -14.75
N ILE A 309 17.39 -12.22 -14.45
CA ILE A 309 16.02 -12.47 -14.94
C ILE A 309 15.81 -11.71 -16.24
N ARG A 310 15.21 -12.37 -17.24
CA ARG A 310 14.95 -11.74 -18.54
C ARG A 310 13.91 -10.62 -18.41
N ASP A 311 14.26 -9.47 -18.96
CA ASP A 311 13.36 -8.33 -19.09
C ASP A 311 12.31 -8.62 -20.19
N SER A 312 11.01 -8.43 -19.89
CA SER A 312 9.94 -8.57 -20.89
C SER A 312 9.85 -7.32 -21.77
N ALA A 313 10.90 -7.05 -22.54
CA ALA A 313 11.17 -5.77 -23.19
C ALA A 313 10.15 -5.31 -24.26
N GLU A 314 9.19 -6.13 -24.69
CA GLU A 314 8.30 -5.81 -25.83
C GLU A 314 7.18 -4.79 -25.54
N THR A 315 6.91 -4.40 -24.28
CA THR A 315 5.71 -3.58 -23.97
C THR A 315 5.89 -2.47 -22.93
N ALA A 316 7.09 -2.28 -22.37
CA ALA A 316 7.30 -1.25 -21.34
C ALA A 316 7.20 0.19 -21.88
N THR A 317 7.44 0.42 -23.17
CA THR A 317 7.38 1.76 -23.78
C THR A 317 5.95 2.24 -24.04
N SER A 318 4.98 1.34 -24.23
CA SER A 318 3.59 1.73 -24.53
C SER A 318 2.72 1.92 -23.28
N SER A 319 3.08 1.34 -22.14
CA SER A 319 2.20 1.27 -20.95
C SER A 319 2.49 2.32 -19.88
N PHE A 320 3.66 2.97 -19.92
CA PHE A 320 4.16 3.84 -18.84
C PHE A 320 4.62 5.23 -19.29
N SER A 321 4.39 5.58 -20.56
CA SER A 321 4.45 6.97 -20.98
C SER A 321 3.09 7.61 -20.66
N PRO A 322 3.00 8.87 -20.19
CA PRO A 322 1.74 9.60 -20.24
C PRO A 322 1.16 9.44 -21.64
N ALA A 323 -0.15 9.21 -21.76
CA ALA A 323 -0.79 9.13 -23.07
C ALA A 323 -0.40 10.38 -23.86
N ALA A 324 0.18 10.21 -25.04
CA ALA A 324 0.72 11.33 -25.80
C ALA A 324 -0.40 12.37 -26.02
N PRO A 325 -0.12 13.67 -25.85
CA PRO A 325 -1.10 14.70 -26.18
C PRO A 325 -1.59 14.48 -27.62
N GLY A 326 -2.89 14.65 -27.85
CA GLY A 326 -3.55 14.32 -29.11
C GLY A 326 -4.21 12.94 -29.17
N THR A 327 -3.88 12.02 -28.25
CA THR A 327 -4.48 10.68 -28.23
C THR A 327 -5.89 10.68 -27.63
N GLU A 328 -6.79 9.82 -28.14
CA GLU A 328 -8.17 9.71 -27.66
C GLU A 328 -8.23 9.17 -26.23
N ILE A 329 -8.97 9.85 -25.36
CA ILE A 329 -9.24 9.43 -23.98
C ILE A 329 -10.18 8.23 -24.05
N PRO A 330 -9.80 7.05 -23.51
CA PRO A 330 -10.65 5.87 -23.51
C PRO A 330 -12.01 6.14 -22.85
N GLY A 331 -13.07 5.53 -23.39
CA GLY A 331 -14.45 5.74 -22.93
C GLY A 331 -14.70 5.44 -21.46
N GLU A 332 -13.88 4.55 -20.87
CA GLU A 332 -13.89 4.25 -19.44
C GLU A 332 -13.47 5.42 -18.55
N TRP A 333 -12.72 6.41 -19.06
CA TRP A 333 -12.26 7.59 -18.30
C TRP A 333 -13.13 8.83 -18.51
N HIS A 334 -14.12 8.78 -19.41
CA HIS A 334 -14.98 9.94 -19.69
C HIS A 334 -15.79 10.40 -18.46
N ASP A 335 -16.08 9.51 -17.50
CA ASP A 335 -16.76 9.91 -16.26
C ASP A 335 -15.86 10.67 -15.28
N CYS A 336 -14.54 10.53 -15.41
CA CYS A 336 -13.56 11.30 -14.65
C CYS A 336 -13.40 12.73 -15.17
N LEU A 337 -13.87 13.06 -16.37
CA LEU A 337 -13.83 14.44 -16.87
C LEU A 337 -14.85 15.31 -16.11
N ASP A 338 -14.35 16.35 -15.46
CA ASP A 338 -15.16 17.31 -14.73
C ASP A 338 -15.85 18.28 -15.70
N MET A 339 -17.17 18.31 -15.60
CA MET A 339 -18.05 19.12 -16.45
C MET A 339 -18.06 20.58 -16.03
N ASN A 340 -17.46 20.95 -14.90
CA ASN A 340 -17.36 22.33 -14.47
C ASN A 340 -16.45 23.15 -15.40
N VAL A 341 -17.04 24.12 -16.11
CA VAL A 341 -16.31 25.05 -16.97
C VAL A 341 -15.40 25.98 -16.18
N LEU A 342 -15.73 26.23 -14.90
CA LEU A 342 -14.97 27.09 -14.00
C LEU A 342 -13.80 26.35 -13.32
N ASN A 343 -13.29 25.28 -13.94
CA ASN A 343 -12.06 24.66 -13.50
C ASN A 343 -10.88 25.61 -13.66
N ASN A 344 -9.91 25.51 -12.76
CA ASN A 344 -8.63 26.17 -12.91
C ASN A 344 -7.68 25.19 -13.58
N PHE A 345 -7.11 25.61 -14.70
CA PHE A 345 -6.10 24.90 -15.44
C PHE A 345 -4.77 25.60 -15.24
N GLU A 346 -3.70 24.84 -15.03
CA GLU A 346 -2.35 25.39 -14.81
C GLU A 346 -1.38 24.94 -15.91
N GLU A 347 -0.35 25.74 -16.19
CA GLU A 347 0.71 25.36 -17.14
C GLU A 347 1.37 24.02 -16.75
N GLY A 348 1.42 23.12 -17.73
CA GLY A 348 1.89 21.74 -17.59
C GLY A 348 0.85 20.74 -17.06
N GLU A 349 -0.38 21.16 -16.78
CA GLU A 349 -1.46 20.25 -16.36
C GLU A 349 -1.98 19.42 -17.56
N TYR A 350 -2.17 18.13 -17.33
CA TYR A 350 -2.84 17.22 -18.26
C TYR A 350 -4.35 17.34 -18.15
N VAL A 351 -5.00 17.61 -19.27
CA VAL A 351 -6.44 17.89 -19.37
C VAL A 351 -7.06 17.08 -20.51
N GLY A 352 -8.38 16.95 -20.49
CA GLY A 352 -9.14 16.50 -21.66
C GLY A 352 -9.53 17.70 -22.53
N TYR A 353 -9.29 17.60 -23.84
CA TYR A 353 -9.76 18.55 -24.84
C TYR A 353 -10.89 17.91 -25.65
N GLY A 354 -12.05 18.57 -25.69
CA GLY A 354 -13.22 18.13 -26.42
C GLY A 354 -13.18 18.57 -27.88
N ILE A 355 -13.13 17.62 -28.81
CA ILE A 355 -13.13 17.85 -30.26
C ILE A 355 -14.06 16.86 -30.95
N ASP A 356 -14.98 17.34 -31.79
CA ASP A 356 -15.88 16.52 -32.64
C ASP A 356 -16.51 15.30 -31.93
N ASP A 357 -17.18 15.55 -30.80
CA ASP A 357 -17.83 14.54 -29.93
C ASP A 357 -16.87 13.49 -29.31
N LYS A 358 -15.57 13.77 -29.31
CA LYS A 358 -14.53 12.97 -28.65
C LYS A 358 -13.77 13.80 -27.62
N TYR A 359 -13.08 13.08 -26.75
CA TYR A 359 -12.14 13.68 -25.79
C TYR A 359 -10.73 13.17 -26.11
N ILE A 360 -9.78 14.08 -26.25
CA ILE A 360 -8.37 13.76 -26.44
C ILE A 360 -7.53 14.31 -25.28
N TYR A 361 -6.39 13.69 -24.99
CA TYR A 361 -5.44 14.21 -24.00
C TYR A 361 -4.78 15.47 -24.53
N ALA A 362 -4.61 16.48 -23.68
CA ALA A 362 -3.90 17.70 -23.98
C ALA A 362 -3.11 18.19 -22.75
N VAL A 363 -2.11 19.03 -22.98
CA VAL A 363 -1.32 19.67 -21.91
C VAL A 363 -1.44 21.18 -22.03
N ILE A 364 -1.73 21.85 -20.93
CA ILE A 364 -1.75 23.32 -20.90
C ILE A 364 -0.33 23.84 -21.06
N VAL A 365 -0.11 24.72 -22.03
CA VAL A 365 1.18 25.36 -22.29
C VAL A 365 1.22 26.77 -21.72
N GLU A 366 0.14 27.53 -21.90
CA GLU A 366 0.06 28.94 -21.50
C GLU A 366 -1.40 29.32 -21.17
N GLU A 367 -1.59 30.12 -20.11
CA GLU A 367 -2.88 30.70 -19.76
C GLU A 367 -3.08 32.07 -20.42
N LEU A 368 -4.19 32.25 -21.14
CA LEU A 368 -4.51 33.50 -21.83
C LEU A 368 -5.77 34.14 -21.19
N PRO A 369 -5.60 35.16 -20.30
CA PRO A 369 -6.72 35.74 -19.59
C PRO A 369 -7.73 36.43 -20.52
N GLY A 370 -9.00 36.03 -20.39
CA GLY A 370 -10.11 36.55 -21.20
C GLY A 370 -10.55 37.96 -20.79
N HIS A 371 -11.14 38.71 -21.73
CA HIS A 371 -11.54 40.11 -21.52
C HIS A 371 -12.89 40.28 -20.81
N ASN A 372 -13.75 39.24 -20.77
CA ASN A 372 -15.13 39.30 -20.25
C ASN A 372 -15.40 38.19 -19.22
N GLY A 373 -14.56 38.08 -18.19
CA GLY A 373 -14.73 37.10 -17.12
C GLY A 373 -14.27 35.68 -17.50
N ARG A 374 -14.45 34.73 -16.58
CA ARG A 374 -13.78 33.42 -16.60
C ARG A 374 -14.21 32.49 -17.74
N TYR A 375 -15.43 32.65 -18.26
CA TYR A 375 -15.92 31.90 -19.42
C TYR A 375 -15.30 32.34 -20.75
N SER A 376 -14.61 33.50 -20.78
CA SER A 376 -13.89 34.00 -21.96
C SER A 376 -12.40 33.66 -21.95
N TRP A 377 -11.94 32.92 -20.94
CA TRP A 377 -10.54 32.52 -20.83
C TRP A 377 -10.18 31.53 -21.93
N ARG A 378 -8.94 31.67 -22.41
CA ARG A 378 -8.35 30.81 -23.42
C ARG A 378 -7.05 30.24 -22.91
N TYR A 379 -6.61 29.17 -23.56
CA TYR A 379 -5.41 28.44 -23.20
C TYR A 379 -4.70 28.03 -24.48
N LYS A 380 -3.37 28.09 -24.48
CA LYS A 380 -2.59 27.33 -25.46
C LYS A 380 -2.42 25.92 -24.94
N ILE A 381 -2.71 24.94 -25.77
CA ILE A 381 -2.56 23.52 -25.43
C ILE A 381 -1.69 22.80 -26.44
N GLU A 382 -0.90 21.85 -25.94
CA GLU A 382 -0.17 20.89 -26.75
C GLU A 382 -1.06 19.66 -26.96
N VAL A 383 -1.28 19.29 -28.23
CA VAL A 383 -2.06 18.12 -28.66
C VAL A 383 -1.24 17.19 -29.56
N GLY A 384 0.09 17.22 -29.43
CA GLY A 384 1.00 16.37 -30.20
C GLY A 384 1.31 16.87 -31.61
N GLU A 385 0.87 18.08 -31.97
CA GLU A 385 1.26 18.82 -33.17
C GLU A 385 2.51 19.70 -32.90
N ASP A 386 3.22 20.12 -33.96
CA ASP A 386 4.47 20.91 -33.84
C ASP A 386 4.28 22.28 -33.17
N GLU A 387 3.07 22.86 -33.19
CA GLU A 387 2.74 24.12 -32.54
C GLU A 387 1.53 24.01 -31.58
N PRO A 388 1.57 24.62 -30.39
CA PRO A 388 0.43 24.68 -29.48
C PRO A 388 -0.76 25.43 -30.09
N ILE A 389 -1.96 24.88 -29.90
CA ILE A 389 -3.21 25.47 -30.41
C ILE A 389 -3.92 26.30 -29.32
N GLU A 390 -4.56 27.40 -29.70
CA GLU A 390 -5.38 28.22 -28.79
C GLU A 390 -6.81 27.70 -28.73
N VAL A 391 -7.30 27.37 -27.53
CA VAL A 391 -8.64 26.84 -27.30
C VAL A 391 -9.37 27.59 -26.18
N SER A 392 -10.70 27.50 -26.18
CA SER A 392 -11.54 28.11 -25.15
C SER A 392 -11.63 27.21 -23.91
N CYS A 393 -11.77 27.82 -22.72
CA CYS A 393 -11.98 27.09 -21.47
C CYS A 393 -13.19 26.13 -21.51
N VAL A 394 -14.20 26.42 -22.35
CA VAL A 394 -15.39 25.56 -22.51
C VAL A 394 -15.06 24.21 -23.13
N ASP A 395 -13.96 24.11 -23.89
CA ASP A 395 -13.51 22.89 -24.56
C ASP A 395 -12.57 22.04 -23.68
N LEU A 396 -12.14 22.55 -22.52
CA LEU A 396 -11.18 21.89 -21.64
C LEU A 396 -11.83 21.28 -20.40
N PHE A 397 -11.41 20.07 -20.06
CA PHE A 397 -11.96 19.25 -18.98
C PHE A 397 -10.84 18.82 -18.03
N GLN A 398 -11.01 19.09 -16.74
CA GLN A 398 -10.07 18.63 -15.72
C GLN A 398 -10.47 17.21 -15.29
N PHE A 399 -9.51 16.35 -14.95
CA PHE A 399 -9.87 15.06 -14.36
C PHE A 399 -10.21 15.23 -12.87
N LYS A 400 -11.41 14.77 -12.46
CA LYS A 400 -11.92 14.81 -11.09
C LYS A 400 -10.89 14.27 -10.11
N ARG A 401 -10.66 15.01 -9.03
CA ARG A 401 -9.79 14.62 -7.91
C ARG A 401 -10.66 14.13 -6.76
N GLU A 402 -10.29 13.03 -6.11
CA GLU A 402 -11.00 12.60 -4.89
C GLU A 402 -10.87 13.68 -3.82
N LYS A 403 -12.01 14.07 -3.25
CA LYS A 403 -12.02 14.88 -2.04
C LYS A 403 -11.92 13.95 -0.85
N LYS A 404 -10.92 14.14 0.00
CA LYS A 404 -10.94 13.55 1.34
C LYS A 404 -12.23 14.02 2.02
N VAL A 405 -13.15 13.09 2.28
CA VAL A 405 -14.34 13.37 3.07
C VAL A 405 -13.83 13.86 4.42
N LYS A 406 -14.10 15.13 4.75
CA LYS A 406 -13.90 15.62 6.10
C LYS A 406 -14.93 14.91 6.95
N THR A 407 -14.53 13.87 7.67
CA THR A 407 -15.35 13.32 8.74
C THR A 407 -15.53 14.45 9.75
N GLU A 408 -16.76 14.92 9.91
CA GLU A 408 -17.14 15.89 10.92
C GLU A 408 -17.05 15.23 12.29
N GLU A 409 -15.83 15.09 12.81
CA GLU A 409 -15.56 14.78 14.22
C GLU A 409 -14.08 15.09 14.48
N ASN A 410 -13.73 16.37 14.40
CA ASN A 410 -12.51 16.91 15.01
C ASN A 410 -12.85 18.28 15.58
N THR A 411 -13.21 18.30 16.85
CA THR A 411 -13.23 19.53 17.67
C THR A 411 -11.80 20.05 17.81
N CYS A 412 -11.34 20.84 16.84
CA CYS A 412 -10.19 21.71 17.00
C CYS A 412 -10.68 23.15 16.84
N MET A 413 -10.32 23.98 17.83
CA MET A 413 -10.98 25.24 18.17
C MET A 413 -11.26 26.17 16.97
N GLU A 414 -12.51 26.61 16.89
CA GLU A 414 -12.98 27.72 16.07
C GLU A 414 -12.26 29.01 16.49
N LEU A 415 -11.48 29.61 15.58
CA LEU A 415 -10.82 30.89 15.80
C LEU A 415 -11.75 32.03 15.37
N GLU A 416 -12.10 32.91 16.32
CA GLU A 416 -12.83 34.15 16.06
C GLU A 416 -12.07 35.06 15.06
N PRO A 417 -12.76 35.71 14.11
CA PRO A 417 -12.13 36.70 13.25
C PRO A 417 -11.78 37.96 14.06
N LEU A 418 -10.50 38.31 14.11
CA LEU A 418 -10.04 39.64 14.52
C LEU A 418 -10.65 40.69 13.59
N ALA A 419 -11.38 41.64 14.17
CA ALA A 419 -12.00 42.77 13.49
C ALA A 419 -10.92 43.61 12.78
N GLY A 420 -10.99 43.69 11.45
CA GLY A 420 -10.19 44.65 10.66
C GLY A 420 -9.66 44.17 9.31
N ALA A 421 -9.76 42.88 8.97
CA ALA A 421 -9.35 42.40 7.65
C ALA A 421 -10.52 42.44 6.65
N VAL A 422 -10.34 43.18 5.56
CA VAL A 422 -11.26 43.19 4.41
C VAL A 422 -11.30 41.78 3.81
N PRO A 423 -12.47 41.16 3.61
CA PRO A 423 -12.54 39.82 3.05
C PRO A 423 -12.17 39.87 1.57
N HIS A 424 -10.94 39.47 1.24
CA HIS A 424 -10.59 39.08 -0.12
C HIS A 424 -11.25 37.73 -0.40
N SER A 425 -12.31 37.78 -1.21
CA SER A 425 -13.07 36.65 -1.73
C SER A 425 -12.15 35.68 -2.48
N SER A 426 -11.67 34.66 -1.78
CA SER A 426 -11.04 33.47 -2.36
C SER A 426 -12.04 32.33 -2.25
N GLU A 427 -13.11 32.40 -3.04
CA GLU A 427 -14.05 31.29 -3.22
C GLU A 427 -13.36 30.19 -4.03
N SER A 428 -12.86 29.15 -3.36
CA SER A 428 -12.53 27.87 -3.99
C SER A 428 -13.83 27.19 -4.41
N SER A 429 -14.28 27.49 -5.64
CA SER A 429 -15.57 27.06 -6.19
C SER A 429 -15.62 25.58 -6.63
N SER A 430 -15.08 24.66 -5.82
CA SER A 430 -15.11 23.22 -6.16
C SER A 430 -16.13 22.42 -5.35
N SER A 431 -16.68 22.92 -4.24
CA SER A 431 -17.68 22.20 -3.43
C SER A 431 -19.01 22.03 -4.18
N LEU A 432 -19.59 20.83 -4.10
CA LEU A 432 -21.02 20.67 -4.33
C LEU A 432 -21.76 21.57 -3.32
N PRO A 433 -22.82 22.28 -3.72
CA PRO A 433 -23.54 23.18 -2.83
C PRO A 433 -24.17 22.40 -1.68
N ALA A 434 -24.20 23.02 -0.50
CA ALA A 434 -24.74 22.39 0.70
C ALA A 434 -26.28 22.32 0.71
N SER A 435 -26.94 23.01 -0.22
CA SER A 435 -28.40 23.11 -0.33
C SER A 435 -28.90 23.27 -1.76
N VAL A 436 -30.19 22.99 -1.97
CA VAL A 436 -30.87 23.17 -3.27
C VAL A 436 -30.91 24.64 -3.67
N GLU A 437 -31.11 25.55 -2.72
CA GLU A 437 -31.19 26.99 -2.95
C GLU A 437 -29.85 27.58 -3.42
N GLU A 438 -28.75 27.06 -2.89
CA GLU A 438 -27.40 27.43 -3.32
C GLU A 438 -27.10 26.91 -4.73
N ALA A 439 -27.49 25.66 -5.03
CA ALA A 439 -27.40 25.09 -6.37
C ALA A 439 -28.16 25.94 -7.41
N LYS A 440 -29.39 26.35 -7.10
CA LYS A 440 -30.20 27.22 -7.97
C LYS A 440 -29.51 28.58 -8.22
N ARG A 441 -28.95 29.21 -7.18
CA ARG A 441 -28.20 30.46 -7.30
C ARG A 441 -26.94 30.32 -8.15
N GLU A 442 -26.20 29.22 -7.99
CA GLU A 442 -25.03 28.93 -8.84
C GLU A 442 -25.45 28.75 -10.30
N ILE A 443 -26.52 28.00 -10.56
CA ILE A 443 -27.07 27.79 -11.91
C ILE A 443 -27.44 29.12 -12.56
N ASP A 444 -28.16 30.01 -11.86
CA ASP A 444 -28.55 31.32 -12.41
C ASP A 444 -27.33 32.21 -12.70
N LYS A 445 -26.33 32.22 -11.81
CA LYS A 445 -25.07 32.96 -12.01
C LYS A 445 -24.32 32.43 -13.23
N CYS A 446 -24.20 31.11 -13.39
CA CYS A 446 -23.57 30.49 -14.55
C CYS A 446 -24.33 30.81 -15.85
N LEU A 447 -25.65 30.63 -15.87
CA LEU A 447 -26.46 30.90 -17.06
C LEU A 447 -26.38 32.36 -17.51
N ALA A 448 -26.34 33.31 -16.56
CA ALA A 448 -26.21 34.74 -16.87
C ALA A 448 -24.89 35.08 -17.59
N GLU A 449 -23.78 34.44 -17.21
CA GLU A 449 -22.49 34.61 -17.89
C GLU A 449 -22.44 33.84 -19.23
N ILE A 450 -22.92 32.60 -19.25
CA ILE A 450 -22.95 31.76 -20.46
C ILE A 450 -23.77 32.42 -21.59
N TRP A 451 -24.88 33.10 -21.26
CA TRP A 451 -25.72 33.75 -22.28
C TRP A 451 -25.05 34.94 -22.98
N LYS A 452 -23.94 35.47 -22.44
CA LYS A 452 -23.14 36.53 -23.05
C LYS A 452 -22.19 36.01 -24.14
N LEU A 453 -21.92 34.70 -24.15
CA LEU A 453 -21.01 34.07 -25.10
C LEU A 453 -21.58 34.02 -26.53
N PRO A 454 -20.73 33.90 -27.57
CA PRO A 454 -21.14 33.57 -28.94
C PRO A 454 -21.96 32.27 -29.00
N GLU A 455 -22.76 32.09 -30.05
CA GLU A 455 -23.71 30.96 -30.16
C GLU A 455 -23.05 29.58 -30.02
N GLU A 456 -21.92 29.36 -30.68
CA GLU A 456 -21.15 28.11 -30.63
C GLU A 456 -20.62 27.80 -29.22
N GLU A 457 -19.93 28.76 -28.58
CA GLU A 457 -19.40 28.59 -27.22
C GLU A 457 -20.53 28.49 -26.19
N ARG A 458 -21.62 29.22 -26.40
CA ARG A 458 -22.82 29.19 -25.55
C ARG A 458 -23.44 27.79 -25.56
N HIS A 459 -23.57 27.16 -26.73
CA HIS A 459 -24.11 25.80 -26.83
C HIS A 459 -23.27 24.81 -26.03
N LYS A 460 -21.95 24.83 -26.20
CA LYS A 460 -21.01 23.97 -25.47
C LYS A 460 -21.05 24.21 -23.95
N ALA A 461 -21.08 25.47 -23.52
CA ALA A 461 -21.13 25.81 -22.11
C ALA A 461 -22.47 25.40 -21.44
N ILE A 462 -23.60 25.51 -22.16
CA ILE A 462 -24.90 25.01 -21.70
C ILE A 462 -24.89 23.50 -21.58
N LYS A 463 -24.35 22.77 -22.59
CA LYS A 463 -24.17 21.32 -22.53
C LYS A 463 -23.37 20.90 -21.30
N ARG A 464 -22.25 21.58 -21.02
CA ARG A 464 -21.41 21.30 -19.84
C ARG A 464 -22.14 21.55 -18.53
N LEU A 465 -22.85 22.68 -18.40
CA LEU A 465 -23.64 22.96 -17.20
C LEU A 465 -24.78 21.94 -17.02
N TYR A 466 -25.41 21.52 -18.10
CA TYR A 466 -26.44 20.46 -18.11
C TYR A 466 -25.90 19.13 -17.61
N LEU A 467 -24.76 18.67 -18.15
CA LEU A 467 -24.11 17.42 -17.75
C LEU A 467 -23.58 17.49 -16.31
N ARG A 468 -23.08 18.64 -15.85
CA ARG A 468 -22.60 18.83 -14.47
C ARG A 468 -23.68 18.52 -13.44
N TRP A 469 -24.92 18.94 -13.68
CA TRP A 469 -26.05 18.73 -12.77
C TRP A 469 -26.86 17.46 -13.07
N HIS A 470 -26.48 16.67 -14.09
CA HIS A 470 -27.23 15.48 -14.46
C HIS A 470 -27.18 14.41 -13.34
N PRO A 471 -28.29 13.72 -13.03
CA PRO A 471 -28.33 12.72 -11.95
C PRO A 471 -27.32 11.57 -12.11
N ASP A 472 -27.14 11.05 -13.33
CA ASP A 472 -26.16 9.98 -13.61
C ASP A 472 -24.70 10.38 -13.36
N LYS A 473 -24.40 11.70 -13.36
CA LYS A 473 -23.07 12.23 -13.04
C LYS A 473 -22.85 12.45 -11.54
N ASN A 474 -23.92 12.40 -10.74
CA ASN A 474 -23.95 12.72 -9.31
C ASN A 474 -24.67 11.61 -8.50
N PRO A 475 -24.14 10.38 -8.51
CA PRO A 475 -24.79 9.23 -7.87
C PRO A 475 -24.88 9.35 -6.34
N ASP A 476 -23.97 10.12 -5.73
CA ASP A 476 -23.83 10.24 -4.27
C ASP A 476 -24.81 11.28 -3.66
N CYS A 477 -25.39 12.16 -4.49
CA CYS A 477 -26.30 13.22 -4.06
C CYS A 477 -27.56 13.32 -4.95
N GLN A 478 -28.21 12.18 -5.20
CA GLN A 478 -29.30 12.06 -6.17
C GLN A 478 -30.48 13.02 -5.93
N SER A 479 -30.88 13.26 -4.68
CA SER A 479 -32.01 14.15 -4.38
C SER A 479 -31.72 15.59 -4.81
N LEU A 480 -30.59 16.13 -4.39
CA LEU A 480 -30.10 17.46 -4.76
C LEU A 480 -29.91 17.58 -6.28
N ALA A 481 -29.23 16.60 -6.89
CA ALA A 481 -28.96 16.60 -8.32
C ALA A 481 -30.26 16.59 -9.15
N ASN A 482 -31.26 15.78 -8.77
CA ASN A 482 -32.55 15.74 -9.46
C ASN A 482 -33.31 17.07 -9.41
N GLU A 483 -33.30 17.77 -8.27
CA GLU A 483 -33.97 19.07 -8.15
C GLU A 483 -33.23 20.17 -8.91
N ALA A 484 -31.90 20.21 -8.80
CA ALA A 484 -31.06 21.12 -9.56
C ALA A 484 -31.21 20.89 -11.08
N PHE A 485 -31.28 19.63 -11.52
CA PHE A 485 -31.45 19.24 -12.91
C PHE A 485 -32.80 19.67 -13.49
N LYS A 486 -33.90 19.52 -12.72
CA LYS A 486 -35.21 20.04 -13.15
C LYS A 486 -35.20 21.56 -13.26
N TYR A 487 -34.54 22.24 -12.31
CA TYR A 487 -34.45 23.70 -12.32
C TYR A 487 -33.69 24.22 -13.54
N ILE A 488 -32.52 23.65 -13.84
CA ILE A 488 -31.71 24.07 -15.00
C ILE A 488 -32.46 23.86 -16.32
N GLN A 489 -33.20 22.76 -16.49
CA GLN A 489 -34.02 22.52 -17.68
C GLN A 489 -35.08 23.62 -17.88
N ASN A 490 -35.87 23.90 -16.84
CA ASN A 490 -36.89 24.94 -16.90
C ASN A 490 -36.27 26.32 -17.19
N ARG A 491 -35.13 26.62 -16.57
CA ARG A 491 -34.47 27.92 -16.72
C ARG A 491 -33.89 28.13 -18.12
N ILE A 492 -33.28 27.10 -18.70
CA ILE A 492 -32.80 27.13 -20.09
C ILE A 492 -33.98 27.34 -21.03
N ASP A 493 -35.07 26.58 -20.85
CA ASP A 493 -36.28 26.69 -21.67
C ASP A 493 -36.90 28.11 -21.61
N ASP A 494 -36.97 28.70 -20.42
CA ASP A 494 -37.50 30.06 -20.21
C ASP A 494 -36.64 31.12 -20.89
N LEU A 495 -35.31 31.02 -20.76
CA LEU A 495 -34.36 31.94 -21.39
C LEU A 495 -34.36 31.82 -22.92
N SER A 496 -34.58 30.61 -23.45
CA SER A 496 -34.75 30.37 -24.89
C SER A 496 -36.05 30.95 -25.43
N LYS A 497 -37.15 30.94 -24.65
CA LYS A 497 -38.45 31.52 -25.05
C LYS A 497 -38.49 33.06 -24.94
N GLY A 498 -37.81 33.64 -23.94
CA GLY A 498 -37.88 35.06 -23.60
C GLY A 498 -37.35 36.05 -24.65
N LYS A 499 -36.56 35.59 -25.65
CA LYS A 499 -36.05 36.45 -26.74
C LYS A 499 -37.00 36.62 -27.93
N ALA A 500 -38.10 35.86 -27.99
CA ALA A 500 -39.03 35.91 -29.13
C ALA A 500 -39.95 37.15 -29.17
N ALA A 501 -40.00 37.98 -28.11
CA ALA A 501 -40.98 39.05 -27.98
C ALA A 501 -40.56 40.43 -28.52
N GLY A 502 -39.40 40.59 -29.16
CA GLY A 502 -38.90 41.93 -29.53
C GLY A 502 -37.96 42.10 -30.72
N SER A 503 -37.74 41.08 -31.57
CA SER A 503 -36.84 41.23 -32.73
C SER A 503 -37.40 40.54 -33.98
N THR A 504 -37.70 41.34 -35.00
CA THR A 504 -38.17 40.93 -36.32
C THR A 504 -37.01 40.50 -37.23
N PHE A 505 -36.09 39.67 -36.73
CA PHE A 505 -35.11 38.96 -37.55
C PHE A 505 -35.06 37.50 -37.13
N SER A 506 -35.24 36.61 -38.12
CA SER A 506 -35.24 35.17 -37.97
C SER A 506 -33.90 34.65 -37.45
N SER A 507 -33.74 34.58 -36.13
CA SER A 507 -32.73 33.70 -35.51
C SER A 507 -33.32 32.29 -35.46
N ARG A 508 -32.96 31.48 -36.47
CA ARG A 508 -33.18 30.03 -36.42
C ARG A 508 -32.31 29.47 -35.27
N ASN A 509 -32.92 28.64 -34.43
CA ASN A 509 -32.30 27.68 -33.49
C ASN A 509 -31.56 28.20 -32.24
N THR A 510 -32.31 28.54 -31.19
CA THR A 510 -31.82 28.40 -29.79
C THR A 510 -32.75 27.51 -28.96
N ASP A 511 -33.38 26.50 -29.58
CA ASP A 511 -34.14 25.50 -28.86
C ASP A 511 -33.22 24.36 -28.39
N PHE A 512 -32.82 24.40 -27.12
CA PHE A 512 -31.95 23.38 -26.52
C PHE A 512 -32.68 22.06 -26.27
N ARG A 513 -34.02 22.06 -26.29
CA ARG A 513 -34.84 20.89 -25.98
C ARG A 513 -34.60 19.72 -26.93
N GLY A 514 -34.26 20.02 -28.19
CA GLY A 514 -33.88 19.03 -29.19
C GLY A 514 -32.61 18.25 -28.85
N PHE A 515 -31.73 18.79 -28.00
CA PHE A 515 -30.45 18.18 -27.63
C PHE A 515 -30.49 17.39 -26.32
N TYR A 516 -31.54 17.57 -25.51
CA TYR A 516 -31.63 16.94 -24.18
C TYR A 516 -31.53 15.42 -24.24
N GLU A 517 -32.15 14.78 -25.23
CA GLU A 517 -32.08 13.32 -25.36
C GLU A 517 -30.63 12.86 -25.65
N GLN A 518 -29.91 13.57 -26.51
CA GLN A 518 -28.51 13.29 -26.81
C GLN A 518 -27.64 13.46 -25.56
N TRP A 519 -27.81 14.55 -24.81
CA TRP A 519 -27.02 14.81 -23.60
C TRP A 519 -27.35 13.82 -22.47
N ASN A 520 -28.61 13.38 -22.35
CA ASN A 520 -29.00 12.33 -21.41
C ASN A 520 -28.34 10.99 -21.77
N GLN A 521 -28.28 10.64 -23.06
CA GLN A 521 -27.61 9.43 -23.53
C GLN A 521 -26.10 9.47 -23.22
N GLU A 522 -25.46 10.63 -23.39
CA GLU A 522 -24.05 10.84 -23.07
C GLU A 522 -23.77 10.68 -21.57
N ALA A 523 -24.60 11.26 -20.70
CA ALA A 523 -24.48 11.09 -19.25
C ALA A 523 -24.61 9.62 -18.82
N ARG A 524 -25.59 8.90 -19.41
CA ARG A 524 -25.78 7.45 -19.18
C ARG A 524 -24.61 6.63 -19.69
N TYR A 525 -24.06 6.98 -20.87
CA TYR A 525 -22.90 6.30 -21.44
C TYR A 525 -21.69 6.44 -20.52
N HIS A 526 -21.37 7.65 -20.06
CA HIS A 526 -20.28 7.87 -19.11
C HIS A 526 -20.43 7.04 -17.82
N ARG A 527 -21.63 7.02 -17.23
CA ARG A 527 -21.93 6.20 -16.05
C ARG A 527 -21.77 4.70 -16.32
N ASN A 528 -22.32 4.21 -17.42
CA ASN A 528 -22.26 2.80 -17.78
C ASN A 528 -20.83 2.33 -18.05
N SER A 529 -20.01 3.16 -18.69
CA SER A 529 -18.59 2.91 -18.91
C SER A 529 -17.83 2.79 -17.60
N ARG A 530 -18.06 3.71 -16.64
CA ARG A 530 -17.53 3.61 -15.27
C ARG A 530 -17.97 2.32 -14.58
N GLU A 531 -19.26 2.02 -14.56
CA GLU A 531 -19.78 0.82 -13.89
C GLU A 531 -19.23 -0.48 -14.51
N ARG A 532 -19.06 -0.51 -15.84
CA ARG A 532 -18.44 -1.65 -16.55
C ARG A 532 -16.98 -1.82 -16.15
N PHE A 533 -16.23 -0.72 -16.07
CA PHE A 533 -14.84 -0.71 -15.61
C PHE A 533 -14.72 -1.25 -14.17
N SER A 534 -15.52 -0.72 -13.24
CA SER A 534 -15.53 -1.15 -11.83
C SER A 534 -15.94 -2.63 -11.64
N ARG A 535 -16.81 -3.18 -12.50
CA ARG A 535 -17.22 -4.60 -12.43
C ARG A 535 -16.19 -5.57 -13.02
N GLY A 536 -15.39 -5.12 -14.00
CA GLY A 536 -14.36 -5.93 -14.66
C GLY A 536 -13.06 -6.05 -13.87
N TYR A 537 -12.67 -5.00 -13.15
CA TYR A 537 -11.44 -4.94 -12.36
C TYR A 537 -11.72 -5.10 -10.86
N ARG A 538 -11.93 -6.35 -10.40
CA ARG A 538 -12.19 -6.70 -8.97
C ARG A 538 -10.96 -6.60 -8.03
N GLY A 539 -10.03 -5.70 -8.32
CA GLY A 539 -8.80 -5.53 -7.53
C GLY A 539 -8.47 -4.08 -7.18
N PHE A 540 -9.31 -3.12 -7.60
CA PHE A 540 -9.10 -1.70 -7.30
C PHE A 540 -10.21 -1.17 -6.40
N HIS A 541 -9.82 -0.57 -5.27
CA HIS A 541 -10.74 -0.04 -4.27
C HIS A 541 -11.36 1.31 -4.65
N SER A 542 -10.94 1.97 -5.75
CA SER A 542 -11.63 3.17 -6.25
C SER A 542 -11.50 3.38 -7.77
N TYR A 543 -12.58 3.87 -8.40
CA TYR A 543 -12.56 4.35 -9.79
C TYR A 543 -11.91 5.74 -9.82
N ASN A 544 -10.61 5.77 -10.07
CA ASN A 544 -9.83 7.00 -10.01
C ASN A 544 -8.81 7.05 -11.15
N PHE A 545 -9.02 8.01 -12.07
CA PHE A 545 -8.17 8.26 -13.24
C PHE A 545 -6.73 8.46 -12.85
N TRP A 546 -6.54 9.15 -11.73
CA TRP A 546 -5.25 9.49 -11.22
C TRP A 546 -4.55 8.20 -10.77
N THR A 547 -5.08 7.38 -9.87
CA THR A 547 -4.38 6.13 -9.46
C THR A 547 -4.00 5.20 -10.63
N HIS A 548 -4.73 5.22 -11.74
CA HIS A 548 -4.41 4.43 -12.93
C HIS A 548 -3.29 5.03 -13.81
N ASN A 549 -3.15 6.35 -13.83
CA ASN A 549 -2.17 7.06 -14.64
C ASN A 549 -1.11 7.70 -13.73
N GLU A 550 -0.23 6.86 -13.17
CA GLU A 550 0.87 7.28 -12.27
C GLU A 550 1.89 8.23 -12.94
N ASN A 551 1.99 8.19 -14.27
CA ASN A 551 2.94 9.01 -15.01
C ASN A 551 2.44 10.44 -15.27
N VAL A 552 1.18 10.73 -14.96
CA VAL A 552 0.59 12.05 -15.16
C VAL A 552 0.81 12.91 -13.91
N PRO A 553 1.53 14.05 -14.01
CA PRO A 553 1.76 14.94 -12.87
C PRO A 553 0.43 15.40 -12.23
N ARG A 554 0.37 15.43 -10.90
CA ARG A 554 -0.83 15.81 -10.13
C ARG A 554 -0.59 16.99 -9.21
N PRO A 555 -0.55 18.23 -9.70
CA PRO A 555 -0.33 19.40 -8.85
C PRO A 555 -1.27 19.48 -7.63
N ASP A 556 -0.74 19.59 -6.41
CA ASP A 556 -1.50 19.91 -5.19
C ASP A 556 -1.02 21.24 -4.60
N ARG A 557 -1.71 22.31 -4.97
CA ARG A 557 -1.36 23.68 -4.57
C ARG A 557 -1.73 23.98 -3.13
N GLU A 558 -2.81 23.40 -2.61
CA GLU A 558 -3.24 23.65 -1.23
C GLU A 558 -2.25 23.03 -0.25
N GLU A 559 -1.84 21.80 -0.51
CA GLU A 559 -0.81 21.14 0.27
C GLU A 559 0.55 21.84 0.06
N ALA A 560 0.94 22.20 -1.17
CA ALA A 560 2.16 22.99 -1.40
C ALA A 560 2.20 24.29 -0.57
N ARG A 561 1.11 25.06 -0.55
CA ARG A 561 0.99 26.28 0.28
C ARG A 561 1.06 25.97 1.76
N ARG A 562 0.47 24.86 2.22
CA ARG A 562 0.58 24.41 3.62
C ARG A 562 2.04 24.15 3.99
N TRP A 563 2.81 23.50 3.13
CA TRP A 563 4.23 23.24 3.35
C TRP A 563 5.08 24.52 3.31
N CYS A 564 4.81 25.44 2.37
CA CYS A 564 5.46 26.77 2.35
C CYS A 564 5.22 27.55 3.65
N ARG A 565 3.98 27.55 4.18
CA ARG A 565 3.68 28.20 5.46
C ARG A 565 4.53 27.65 6.61
N GLN A 566 4.69 26.33 6.69
CA GLN A 566 5.55 25.73 7.72
C GLN A 566 7.03 26.07 7.49
N ALA A 567 7.51 26.05 6.24
CA ALA A 567 8.87 26.46 5.91
C ALA A 567 9.17 27.92 6.33
N HIS A 568 8.21 28.81 6.13
CA HIS A 568 8.30 30.21 6.56
C HIS A 568 8.37 30.33 8.10
N CYS A 569 7.54 29.57 8.83
CA CYS A 569 7.60 29.50 10.29
C CYS A 569 8.95 28.99 10.79
N ASP A 570 9.50 27.95 10.17
CA ASP A 570 10.80 27.37 10.53
C ASP A 570 11.94 28.36 10.27
N LEU A 571 11.91 29.09 9.16
CA LEU A 571 12.89 30.12 8.83
C LEU A 571 12.85 31.29 9.81
N ASN A 572 11.64 31.74 10.19
CA ASN A 572 11.46 32.77 11.21
C ASN A 572 11.92 32.29 12.60
N ALA A 573 11.74 31.01 12.91
CA ALA A 573 12.25 30.42 14.13
C ALA A 573 13.78 30.30 14.14
N ALA A 574 14.40 30.04 12.99
CA ALA A 574 15.86 30.03 12.84
C ALA A 574 16.46 31.43 13.06
N HIS A 575 15.81 32.48 12.52
CA HIS A 575 16.25 33.86 12.68
C HIS A 575 16.32 34.29 14.16
N LYS A 576 15.41 33.80 15.00
CA LYS A 576 15.39 34.09 16.45
C LYS A 576 16.56 33.49 17.23
N ASP A 577 17.20 32.45 16.71
CA ASP A 577 18.34 31.81 17.37
C ASP A 577 19.68 32.49 17.06
N THR A 578 19.69 33.47 16.14
CA THR A 578 20.90 34.16 15.72
C THR A 578 21.56 34.94 16.86
N GLY A 579 22.89 34.89 16.92
CA GLY A 579 23.67 35.62 17.94
C GLY A 579 23.51 35.08 19.37
N GLY A 580 22.75 34.01 19.58
CA GLY A 580 22.47 33.40 20.89
C GLY A 580 23.43 32.28 21.30
N GLY A 581 24.52 32.04 20.55
CA GLY A 581 25.46 30.95 20.81
C GLY A 581 24.90 29.55 20.55
N SER A 582 23.80 29.46 19.79
CA SER A 582 23.09 28.24 19.42
C SER A 582 23.11 28.03 17.89
N THR A 583 24.28 28.23 17.28
CA THR A 583 24.51 28.18 15.83
C THR A 583 23.96 26.89 15.21
N GLU A 584 24.14 25.76 15.88
CA GLU A 584 23.68 24.44 15.46
C GLU A 584 22.16 24.38 15.32
N TRP A 585 21.41 25.02 16.23
CA TRP A 585 19.96 25.07 16.19
C TRP A 585 19.45 25.98 15.08
N CYS A 586 20.12 27.12 14.87
CA CYS A 586 19.84 28.00 13.74
C CYS A 586 20.01 27.24 12.41
N LEU A 587 21.14 26.57 12.21
CA LEU A 587 21.41 25.79 10.99
C LEU A 587 20.48 24.58 10.82
N PHE A 588 20.07 23.92 11.91
CA PHE A 588 19.08 22.85 11.85
C PHE A 588 17.70 23.35 11.41
N LYS A 589 17.24 24.47 11.98
CA LYS A 589 15.95 25.08 11.58
C LYS A 589 16.00 25.60 10.15
N VAL A 590 17.15 26.12 9.68
CA VAL A 590 17.38 26.43 8.27
C VAL A 590 17.25 25.18 7.38
N HIS A 591 17.82 24.04 7.79
CA HIS A 591 17.63 22.78 7.05
C HIS A 591 16.15 22.43 6.93
N GLN A 592 15.41 22.51 8.04
CA GLN A 592 13.97 22.21 8.08
C GLN A 592 13.15 23.11 7.16
N ALA A 593 13.45 24.42 7.14
CA ALA A 593 12.81 25.36 6.22
C ALA A 593 13.06 24.99 4.75
N VAL A 594 14.32 24.68 4.39
CA VAL A 594 14.71 24.33 3.02
C VAL A 594 14.07 23.02 2.57
N GLU A 595 14.10 21.99 3.42
CA GLU A 595 13.49 20.69 3.14
C GLU A 595 11.98 20.83 2.87
N LYS A 596 11.26 21.54 3.74
CA LYS A 596 9.82 21.76 3.58
C LYS A 596 9.48 22.60 2.36
N SER A 597 10.33 23.58 2.00
CA SER A 597 10.16 24.36 0.78
C SER A 597 10.29 23.48 -0.46
N LEU A 598 11.32 22.63 -0.53
CA LEU A 598 11.51 21.71 -1.66
C LEU A 598 10.35 20.70 -1.77
N ILE A 599 9.85 20.20 -0.64
CA ILE A 599 8.66 19.35 -0.60
C ILE A 599 7.43 20.10 -1.15
N ALA A 600 7.25 21.39 -0.81
CA ALA A 600 6.17 22.21 -1.37
C ALA A 600 6.23 22.28 -2.91
N ALA A 601 7.42 22.44 -3.49
CA ALA A 601 7.59 22.42 -4.94
C ALA A 601 7.22 21.06 -5.56
N CYS A 602 7.54 19.95 -4.88
CA CYS A 602 7.12 18.61 -5.31
C CYS A 602 5.60 18.41 -5.22
N TYR A 603 4.94 18.90 -4.18
CA TYR A 603 3.48 18.92 -4.11
C TYR A 603 2.87 19.76 -5.24
N LYS A 604 3.42 20.95 -5.50
CA LYS A 604 2.95 21.81 -6.60
C LYS A 604 3.09 21.15 -7.96
N ARG A 605 4.13 20.35 -8.22
CA ARG A 605 4.32 19.67 -9.52
C ARG A 605 3.59 18.34 -9.63
N ASN A 606 3.71 17.49 -8.60
CA ASN A 606 3.34 16.07 -8.66
C ASN A 606 2.28 15.66 -7.62
N GLY A 607 1.97 16.53 -6.64
CA GLY A 607 1.00 16.23 -5.57
C GLY A 607 1.47 15.20 -4.59
N GLN A 608 2.76 14.88 -4.62
CA GLN A 608 3.37 13.84 -3.83
C GLN A 608 4.59 14.39 -3.11
N ARG A 609 4.82 13.89 -1.91
CA ARG A 609 6.08 14.08 -1.20
C ARG A 609 7.19 13.37 -2.00
N PRO A 610 8.38 13.98 -2.14
CA PRO A 610 9.52 13.27 -2.71
C PRO A 610 9.87 12.05 -1.85
N ASN A 611 10.26 10.94 -2.48
CA ASN A 611 10.80 9.78 -1.79
C ASN A 611 11.95 10.22 -0.88
N SER A 612 12.15 9.56 0.27
CA SER A 612 13.11 9.96 1.31
C SER A 612 14.52 10.16 0.75
N SER A 613 14.84 11.38 0.34
CA SER A 613 16.09 11.77 -0.29
C SER A 613 16.63 13.04 0.34
N SER A 614 17.95 13.24 0.30
CA SER A 614 18.57 14.44 0.83
C SER A 614 18.05 15.71 0.13
N ILE A 615 18.14 16.86 0.79
CA ILE A 615 17.77 18.16 0.20
C ILE A 615 18.50 18.44 -1.12
N SER A 616 19.71 17.90 -1.32
CA SER A 616 20.46 18.03 -2.58
C SER A 616 19.81 17.26 -3.73
N ALA A 617 19.38 16.03 -3.48
CA ALA A 617 18.70 15.20 -4.48
C ALA A 617 17.35 15.83 -4.86
N THR A 618 16.58 16.26 -3.86
CA THR A 618 15.30 16.94 -4.08
C THR A 618 15.49 18.25 -4.83
N ALA A 619 16.50 19.06 -4.51
CA ALA A 619 16.78 20.30 -5.25
C ALA A 619 17.19 20.04 -6.71
N ALA A 620 17.98 19.00 -6.99
CA ALA A 620 18.35 18.60 -8.35
C ALA A 620 17.15 18.12 -9.17
N GLN A 621 16.15 17.53 -8.51
CA GLN A 621 14.88 17.16 -9.13
C GLN A 621 14.03 18.41 -9.41
N VAL A 622 13.82 19.26 -8.39
CA VAL A 622 12.98 20.46 -8.46
C VAL A 622 13.52 21.49 -9.45
N SER A 623 14.84 21.56 -9.64
CA SER A 623 15.47 22.51 -10.59
C SER A 623 15.05 22.29 -12.06
N ARG A 624 14.51 21.11 -12.36
CA ARG A 624 13.99 20.74 -13.68
C ARG A 624 12.54 21.18 -13.90
N TYR A 625 11.83 21.60 -12.85
CA TYR A 625 10.39 21.91 -12.93
C TYR A 625 10.10 23.25 -13.58
N SER A 626 10.99 24.23 -13.41
CA SER A 626 10.82 25.56 -14.00
C SER A 626 12.17 26.24 -14.18
N PRO A 627 12.34 27.07 -15.24
CA PRO A 627 13.55 27.87 -15.43
C PRO A 627 13.94 28.69 -14.20
N GLN A 628 12.97 29.19 -13.43
CA GLN A 628 13.24 30.03 -12.24
C GLN A 628 13.85 29.25 -11.06
N LEU A 629 13.82 27.92 -11.11
CA LEU A 629 14.33 27.03 -10.06
C LEU A 629 15.68 26.37 -10.42
N ARG A 630 16.27 26.68 -11.59
CA ARG A 630 17.47 26.00 -12.09
C ARG A 630 18.68 26.12 -11.16
N ASP A 631 18.77 27.18 -10.38
CA ASP A 631 19.87 27.49 -9.47
C ASP A 631 19.69 26.91 -8.06
N LEU A 632 18.53 26.31 -7.73
CA LEU A 632 18.30 25.69 -6.43
C LEU A 632 19.38 24.68 -5.98
N PRO A 633 19.94 23.80 -6.86
CA PRO A 633 20.98 22.87 -6.45
C PRO A 633 22.24 23.57 -5.94
N GLU A 634 22.61 24.71 -6.55
CA GLU A 634 23.75 25.49 -6.13
C GLU A 634 23.48 26.24 -4.81
N ILE A 635 22.26 26.74 -4.62
CA ILE A 635 21.85 27.34 -3.34
C ILE A 635 21.91 26.31 -2.21
N VAL A 636 21.40 25.10 -2.42
CA VAL A 636 21.46 24.01 -1.43
C VAL A 636 22.89 23.58 -1.13
N LYS A 637 23.75 23.50 -2.15
CA LYS A 637 25.17 23.20 -1.95
C LYS A 637 25.87 24.27 -1.10
N ASN A 638 25.55 25.55 -1.32
CA ASN A 638 26.06 26.65 -0.50
C ASN A 638 25.56 26.59 0.95
N LEU A 639 24.30 26.19 1.17
CA LEU A 639 23.78 25.99 2.52
C LEU A 639 24.56 24.86 3.25
N GLN A 640 24.86 23.76 2.55
CA GLN A 640 25.63 22.66 3.10
C GLN A 640 27.07 23.06 3.46
N THR A 641 27.73 23.88 2.64
CA THR A 641 29.08 24.39 2.96
C THR A 641 29.08 25.34 4.16
N LEU A 642 27.96 26.01 4.43
CA LEU A 642 27.74 26.84 5.63
C LEU A 642 27.46 26.01 6.90
N GLY A 643 27.28 24.69 6.77
CA GLY A 643 27.06 23.77 7.90
C GLY A 643 25.62 23.33 8.10
N VAL A 644 24.71 23.65 7.17
CA VAL A 644 23.32 23.18 7.20
C VAL A 644 23.27 21.69 6.92
N ASP A 645 22.92 20.90 7.93
CA ASP A 645 22.85 19.44 7.86
C ASP A 645 21.84 18.92 8.90
N PRO A 646 21.04 17.88 8.62
CA PRO A 646 20.01 17.43 9.54
C PRO A 646 20.57 16.63 10.74
N LYS A 647 21.77 16.05 10.62
CA LYS A 647 22.37 15.16 11.62
C LYS A 647 23.56 15.80 12.34
N ARG A 648 24.48 16.42 11.60
CA ARG A 648 25.68 17.08 12.17
C ARG A 648 25.30 18.23 13.09
N THR A 649 24.18 18.89 12.88
CA THR A 649 23.71 19.95 13.79
C THR A 649 23.14 19.42 15.10
N GLN A 650 22.84 18.12 15.22
CA GLN A 650 22.14 17.56 16.37
C GLN A 650 22.95 16.55 17.17
N TYR A 651 23.71 15.67 16.52
CA TYR A 651 24.25 14.48 17.18
C TYR A 651 25.77 14.56 17.38
N PRO A 652 26.28 14.37 18.61
CA PRO A 652 27.73 14.33 18.88
C PRO A 652 28.50 13.25 18.12
N ASN A 653 27.87 12.10 17.84
CA ASN A 653 28.50 11.01 17.08
C ASN A 653 28.77 11.35 15.60
N CYS A 654 28.22 12.45 15.10
CA CYS A 654 28.53 12.99 13.77
C CYS A 654 29.79 13.88 13.76
N HIS A 655 30.47 14.02 14.91
CA HIS A 655 31.71 14.78 15.07
C HIS A 655 32.79 13.92 15.73
N PRO A 656 34.09 14.22 15.50
CA PRO A 656 35.17 13.55 16.20
C PRO A 656 35.08 13.78 17.71
N TYR A 657 35.23 12.73 18.51
CA TYR A 657 35.33 12.85 19.97
C TYR A 657 36.49 13.80 20.35
N PRO A 658 36.31 14.75 21.30
CA PRO A 658 35.19 14.94 22.22
C PRO A 658 34.18 16.04 21.79
N HIS A 659 34.16 16.41 20.50
CA HIS A 659 33.38 17.54 20.03
C HIS A 659 31.86 17.30 20.06
N ILE A 660 31.11 18.37 20.33
CA ILE A 660 29.64 18.40 20.28
C ILE A 660 29.19 19.44 19.24
N PRO A 661 27.98 19.31 18.65
CA PRO A 661 27.50 20.22 17.61
C PRO A 661 27.62 21.71 17.95
N ASN A 662 27.26 22.10 19.17
CA ASN A 662 27.30 23.49 19.64
C ASN A 662 28.68 24.18 19.44
N GLY A 663 29.77 23.41 19.54
CA GLY A 663 31.13 23.95 19.39
C GLY A 663 31.73 23.86 17.99
N GLN A 664 30.99 23.42 16.96
CA GLN A 664 31.55 23.07 15.65
C GLN A 664 31.15 24.02 14.51
N PHE A 665 30.19 24.91 14.72
CA PHE A 665 29.67 25.81 13.69
C PHE A 665 30.04 27.27 13.98
N ARG A 666 30.41 28.01 12.94
CA ARG A 666 30.78 29.44 13.05
C ARG A 666 29.51 30.29 13.06
N SER A 667 29.38 31.19 14.03
CA SER A 667 28.23 32.11 14.13
C SER A 667 28.10 33.04 12.91
N GLU A 668 29.22 33.37 12.24
CA GLU A 668 29.23 34.12 10.98
C GLU A 668 28.41 33.44 9.86
N ASN A 669 28.27 32.11 9.91
CA ASN A 669 27.52 31.36 8.91
C ASN A 669 25.99 31.47 9.10
N GLU A 670 25.51 31.87 10.29
CA GLU A 670 24.07 31.92 10.60
C GLU A 670 23.32 32.84 9.64
N MET A 671 23.76 34.10 9.54
CA MET A 671 23.12 35.10 8.68
C MET A 671 23.27 34.77 7.20
N LEU A 672 24.42 34.19 6.80
CA LEU A 672 24.62 33.74 5.42
C LEU A 672 23.67 32.60 5.06
N ALA A 673 23.48 31.63 5.97
CA ALA A 673 22.58 30.51 5.75
C ALA A 673 21.11 30.96 5.71
N LEU A 674 20.70 31.86 6.61
CA LEU A 674 19.36 32.46 6.61
C LEU A 674 19.06 33.21 5.31
N ASN A 675 19.99 34.04 4.84
CA ASN A 675 19.82 34.78 3.60
C ASN A 675 19.67 33.84 2.40
N LYS A 676 20.47 32.78 2.33
CA LYS A 676 20.39 31.78 1.25
C LYS A 676 19.12 30.92 1.32
N ALA A 677 18.66 30.57 2.51
CA ALA A 677 17.41 29.84 2.68
C ALA A 677 16.19 30.71 2.38
N SER A 678 16.23 32.00 2.71
CA SER A 678 15.21 32.99 2.31
C SER A 678 15.14 33.15 0.79
N GLU A 679 16.29 33.25 0.11
CA GLU A 679 16.37 33.26 -1.35
C GLU A 679 15.71 32.03 -1.98
N LEU A 680 16.00 30.83 -1.44
CA LEU A 680 15.40 29.58 -1.88
C LEU A 680 13.87 29.53 -1.65
N LEU A 681 13.42 29.91 -0.44
CA LEU A 681 12.00 29.92 -0.10
C LEU A 681 11.23 30.88 -0.99
N ASN A 682 11.74 32.10 -1.22
CA ASN A 682 11.08 33.10 -2.08
C ASN A 682 10.92 32.60 -3.53
N LYS A 683 11.95 31.92 -4.09
CA LYS A 683 11.87 31.31 -5.42
C LYS A 683 10.81 30.22 -5.50
N ILE A 684 10.68 29.42 -4.43
CA ILE A 684 9.68 28.36 -4.35
C ILE A 684 8.28 28.94 -4.14
N GLU A 685 8.12 29.96 -3.29
CA GLU A 685 6.84 30.63 -3.10
C GLU A 685 6.36 31.30 -4.40
N ALA A 686 7.26 31.89 -5.18
CA ALA A 686 6.96 32.42 -6.51
C ALA A 686 6.63 31.32 -7.56
N TYR A 687 6.98 30.06 -7.29
CA TYR A 687 6.59 28.92 -8.12
C TYR A 687 5.26 28.28 -7.67
N VAL A 688 5.00 28.28 -6.36
CA VAL A 688 3.80 27.70 -5.75
C VAL A 688 2.59 28.62 -5.91
N ASN A 689 2.81 29.93 -5.84
CA ASN A 689 1.81 30.97 -6.07
C ASN A 689 1.76 31.35 -7.54
#